data_AF-A0A521H9E1-F1
#
_entry.id   AF-A0A521H9E1-F1
#
_cell.length_a   1.000
_cell.length_b   1.000
_cell.length_c   1.000
_cell.angle_alpha   90.00
_cell.angle_beta   90.00
_cell.angle_gamma   90.00
#
_symmetry.space_group_name_H-M   'P 1'
#
loop_
_entity.id
_entity.type
_entity.pdbx_description
1 polymer ?
#
loop_
_entity_poly.entity_id
_entity_poly.type
_entity_poly.pdbx_seq_one_letter_code
_entity_poly.pdbx_strand_id
1 'polypeptide(L)'
;PIEFRLAGIALAALATLVFAWRQRGQRRAFSLSLQGGAIGILLLTVFAAFRIYHLLPASLAFAFMIALVIGICLLAVLQDALALAVLGILAGFAAPILISTGSGNHVALFSYYAILNIAIFAISWWRSWRVLNLLGFLFTFAIGTTWGVLSYKPQLFDSTEPFLILYFGIYLLIPILYAFKGGSERPGAIDGTLVFANPLIAFTLQAWLLDGERTPLAITAIVLGLIYLVLAALTMRRLRVLGESYAVLALGFSTLAIPLALSARTTGCVFALEGAALVWLGLRQQRRLPRWIGMLLQVLAALAYAYAFFLNPTDADAMPVANGIYLGALLIALAALASAWLYQRAGASGGLCTVLYLWGLAWWLGAGLIEIDRHVPWANQSTAVFALIAITAWLAAEAWRIWQRPALAWTTAIGFWLALAMILVLGIDQQLFADWRLAAMLLFALSGWRSLANMRSSSIAAVATAPIGWIWSWTLAAVLGLGDLAEDAALGNGWRFAMTGLPVLAALALTLLRAHWISIPVGQLFARYRPGLMVSQVVVLGLILAISLFHPGASTPLAFVPVLNPLELFQIVAVIVLALCARDVGSNASDRAPLTAMVWVAAFLVISAAGLRAVHHLGGLAWGPSLLSSSMAQTTLTLIWSVLGVAGWVIGSRRGRRALWLVGAVLMAIVLAKLLLVDRQHLGNLTGIVSFIAYGLLCTLVGYLAPAPPRAANPEHAA
;
A
#
# COMPACT_ATOMS: atom_id res chain seq x y z
N PRO A 1 -39.56 54.91 -54.93
CA PRO A 1 -38.50 53.88 -54.89
C PRO A 1 -38.15 53.51 -53.45
N ILE A 2 -37.82 52.24 -53.20
CA ILE A 2 -37.63 51.72 -51.83
C ILE A 2 -36.34 52.29 -51.20
N GLU A 3 -35.35 52.61 -52.03
CA GLU A 3 -34.11 53.30 -51.68
C GLU A 3 -34.38 54.65 -50.99
N PHE A 4 -35.26 55.49 -51.56
CA PHE A 4 -35.61 56.79 -50.99
C PHE A 4 -36.39 56.66 -49.66
N ARG A 5 -37.14 55.58 -49.47
CA ARG A 5 -37.84 55.32 -48.19
C ARG A 5 -36.85 54.98 -47.09
N LEU A 6 -35.90 54.09 -47.37
CA LEU A 6 -34.83 53.72 -46.42
C LEU A 6 -33.89 54.90 -46.14
N ALA A 7 -33.53 55.67 -47.17
CA ALA A 7 -32.76 56.90 -47.01
C ALA A 7 -33.51 57.95 -46.17
N GLY A 8 -34.83 58.10 -46.37
CA GLY A 8 -35.69 58.97 -45.56
C GLY A 8 -35.74 58.53 -44.09
N ILE A 9 -35.88 57.23 -43.81
CA ILE A 9 -35.84 56.67 -42.45
C ILE A 9 -34.46 56.92 -41.82
N ALA A 10 -33.37 56.70 -42.55
CA ALA A 10 -32.01 56.94 -42.07
C ALA A 10 -31.76 58.42 -41.75
N LEU A 11 -32.21 59.34 -42.62
CA LEU A 11 -32.10 60.78 -42.39
C LEU A 11 -32.93 61.22 -41.18
N ALA A 12 -34.15 60.71 -41.03
CA ALA A 12 -34.99 60.98 -39.86
C ALA A 12 -34.33 60.46 -38.56
N ALA A 13 -33.74 59.27 -38.59
CA ALA A 13 -33.02 58.71 -37.45
C ALA A 13 -31.75 59.51 -37.12
N LEU A 14 -30.98 59.96 -38.12
CA LEU A 14 -29.83 60.85 -37.93
C LEU A 14 -30.25 62.21 -37.34
N ALA A 15 -31.31 62.82 -37.86
CA ALA A 15 -31.87 64.06 -37.33
C ALA A 15 -32.31 63.89 -35.86
N THR A 16 -32.95 62.76 -35.55
CA THR A 16 -33.34 62.38 -34.19
C THR A 16 -32.12 62.22 -33.28
N LEU A 17 -31.03 61.64 -33.78
CA LEU A 17 -29.78 61.45 -33.03
C LEU A 17 -29.09 62.80 -32.74
N VAL A 18 -29.04 63.72 -33.71
CA VAL A 18 -28.54 65.09 -33.53
C VAL A 18 -29.41 65.89 -32.55
N PHE A 19 -30.73 65.78 -32.66
CA PHE A 19 -31.66 66.40 -31.71
C PHE A 19 -31.46 65.86 -30.30
N ALA A 20 -31.37 64.54 -30.14
CA ALA A 20 -31.13 63.89 -28.87
C ALA A 20 -29.78 64.34 -28.26
N TRP A 21 -28.73 64.47 -29.06
CA TRP A 21 -27.43 65.00 -28.63
C TRP A 21 -27.52 66.43 -28.10
N ARG A 22 -28.25 67.33 -28.78
CA ARG A 22 -28.46 68.71 -28.29
C ARG A 22 -29.22 68.73 -26.97
N GLN A 23 -30.18 67.82 -26.78
CA GLN A 23 -31.02 67.77 -25.58
C GLN A 23 -30.32 67.14 -24.35
N ARG A 24 -29.08 66.66 -24.49
CA ARG A 24 -28.34 65.96 -23.42
C ARG A 24 -28.19 66.77 -22.13
N GLY A 25 -28.11 68.10 -22.23
CA GLY A 25 -27.91 69.00 -21.08
C GLY A 25 -29.17 69.29 -20.26
N GLN A 26 -30.36 69.13 -20.85
CA GLN A 26 -31.64 69.46 -20.20
C GLN A 26 -32.43 68.23 -19.75
N ARG A 27 -32.36 67.11 -20.49
CA ARG A 27 -33.13 65.88 -20.21
C ARG A 27 -32.31 64.61 -20.50
N ARG A 28 -31.40 64.26 -19.59
CA ARG A 28 -30.42 63.17 -19.78
C ARG A 28 -31.05 61.81 -20.07
N ALA A 29 -32.01 61.36 -19.26
CA ALA A 29 -32.64 60.04 -19.44
C ALA A 29 -33.41 59.93 -20.78
N PHE A 30 -34.17 60.97 -21.12
CA PHE A 30 -34.90 61.04 -22.40
C PHE A 30 -33.93 61.04 -23.60
N SER A 31 -32.85 61.82 -23.52
CA SER A 31 -31.81 61.88 -24.55
C SER A 31 -31.15 60.51 -24.78
N LEU A 32 -30.81 59.78 -23.73
CA LEU A 32 -30.18 58.45 -23.83
C LEU A 32 -31.10 57.42 -24.49
N SER A 33 -32.38 57.35 -24.10
CA SER A 33 -33.36 56.45 -24.73
C SER A 33 -33.59 56.80 -26.19
N LEU A 34 -33.67 58.10 -26.51
CA LEU A 34 -33.87 58.57 -27.88
C LEU A 34 -32.64 58.30 -28.78
N GLN A 35 -31.42 58.44 -28.24
CA GLN A 35 -30.18 58.06 -28.94
C GLN A 35 -30.10 56.56 -29.20
N GLY A 36 -30.39 55.73 -28.19
CA GLY A 36 -30.41 54.27 -28.34
C GLY A 36 -31.44 53.82 -29.38
N GLY A 37 -32.64 54.41 -29.36
CA GLY A 37 -33.69 54.16 -30.35
C GLY A 37 -33.30 54.60 -31.76
N ALA A 38 -32.74 55.79 -31.92
CA ALA A 38 -32.29 56.30 -33.22
C ALA A 38 -31.20 55.41 -33.83
N ILE A 39 -30.22 54.96 -33.04
CA ILE A 39 -29.18 54.04 -33.50
C ILE A 39 -29.76 52.66 -33.82
N GLY A 40 -30.70 52.17 -33.00
CA GLY A 40 -31.42 50.92 -33.28
C GLY A 40 -32.15 50.97 -34.63
N ILE A 41 -32.82 52.08 -34.94
CA ILE A 41 -33.46 52.31 -36.24
C ILE A 41 -32.43 52.31 -37.36
N LEU A 42 -31.29 52.99 -37.20
CA LEU A 42 -30.21 52.99 -38.20
C LEU A 42 -29.67 51.59 -38.46
N LEU A 43 -29.41 50.79 -37.40
CA LEU A 43 -28.97 49.41 -37.51
C LEU A 43 -30.00 48.53 -38.25
N LEU A 44 -31.28 48.63 -37.88
CA LEU A 44 -32.36 47.91 -38.57
C LEU A 44 -32.54 48.36 -40.02
N THR A 45 -32.30 49.64 -40.32
CA THR A 45 -32.38 50.19 -41.69
C THR A 45 -31.25 49.64 -42.55
N VAL A 46 -30.02 49.61 -42.05
CA VAL A 46 -28.87 49.00 -42.73
C VAL A 46 -29.10 47.50 -42.93
N PHE A 47 -29.61 46.81 -41.90
CA PHE A 47 -29.97 45.40 -41.99
C PHE A 47 -31.04 45.13 -43.06
N ALA A 48 -32.13 45.89 -43.08
CA ALA A 48 -33.19 45.73 -44.07
C ALA A 48 -32.69 46.03 -45.49
N ALA A 49 -31.90 47.09 -45.65
CA ALA A 49 -31.31 47.47 -46.94
C ALA A 49 -30.42 46.35 -47.50
N PHE A 50 -29.66 45.65 -46.66
CA PHE A 50 -28.83 44.52 -47.06
C PHE A 50 -29.62 43.23 -47.26
N ARG A 51 -30.34 42.77 -46.23
CA ARG A 51 -30.87 41.40 -46.19
C ARG A 51 -32.22 41.23 -46.85
N ILE A 52 -33.08 42.25 -46.75
CA ILE A 52 -34.47 42.19 -47.25
C ILE A 52 -34.53 42.76 -48.67
N TYR A 53 -33.87 43.91 -48.90
CA TYR A 53 -33.98 44.64 -50.16
C TYR A 53 -32.77 44.49 -51.09
N HIS A 54 -31.70 43.83 -50.64
CA HIS A 54 -30.49 43.57 -51.45
C HIS A 54 -29.86 44.81 -52.10
N LEU A 55 -30.04 45.99 -51.50
CA LEU A 55 -29.57 47.28 -52.03
C LEU A 55 -28.11 47.59 -51.68
N LEU A 56 -27.59 46.97 -50.62
CA LEU A 56 -26.22 47.18 -50.17
C LEU A 56 -25.39 45.90 -50.39
N PRO A 57 -24.14 46.00 -50.84
CA PRO A 57 -23.19 44.89 -50.78
C PRO A 57 -22.80 44.61 -49.33
N ALA A 58 -22.42 43.36 -49.05
CA ALA A 58 -22.14 42.89 -47.69
C ALA A 58 -21.05 43.72 -47.00
N SER A 59 -20.00 44.11 -47.71
CA SER A 59 -18.89 44.91 -47.18
C SER A 59 -19.34 46.29 -46.67
N LEU A 60 -20.18 47.00 -47.44
CA LEU A 60 -20.68 48.33 -47.05
C LEU A 60 -21.68 48.23 -45.90
N ALA A 61 -22.57 47.24 -45.92
CA ALA A 61 -23.47 46.99 -44.80
C ALA A 61 -22.68 46.73 -43.50
N PHE A 62 -21.63 45.91 -43.58
CA PHE A 62 -20.76 45.63 -42.45
C PHE A 62 -20.02 46.87 -41.94
N ALA A 63 -19.47 47.69 -42.85
CA ALA A 63 -18.79 48.94 -42.50
C ALA A 63 -19.74 49.93 -41.79
N PHE A 64 -20.99 50.08 -42.26
CA PHE A 64 -21.97 50.92 -41.60
C PHE A 64 -22.35 50.41 -40.22
N MET A 65 -22.51 49.09 -40.04
CA MET A 65 -22.79 48.52 -38.72
C MET A 65 -21.62 48.76 -37.75
N ILE A 66 -20.37 48.59 -38.18
CA ILE A 66 -19.17 48.93 -37.39
C ILE A 66 -19.21 50.40 -36.96
N ALA A 67 -19.43 51.31 -37.91
CA ALA A 67 -19.46 52.75 -37.64
C ALA A 67 -20.56 53.12 -36.63
N LEU A 68 -21.75 52.54 -36.75
CA LEU A 68 -22.86 52.75 -35.83
C LEU A 68 -22.58 52.19 -34.43
N VAL A 69 -21.97 51.01 -34.34
CA VAL A 69 -21.58 50.38 -33.07
C VAL A 69 -20.46 51.16 -32.37
N ILE A 70 -19.46 51.64 -33.11
CA ILE A 70 -18.44 52.55 -32.57
C ILE A 70 -19.09 53.86 -32.11
N GLY A 71 -20.03 54.40 -32.90
CA GLY A 71 -20.80 55.60 -32.56
C GLY A 71 -21.56 55.47 -31.24
N ILE A 72 -22.30 54.36 -31.03
CA ILE A 72 -23.03 54.15 -29.77
C ILE A 72 -22.09 53.95 -28.58
N CYS A 73 -20.96 53.26 -28.77
CA CYS A 73 -19.94 53.10 -27.74
C CYS A 73 -19.30 54.44 -27.35
N LEU A 74 -18.92 55.27 -28.33
CA LEU A 74 -18.39 56.62 -28.10
C LEU A 74 -19.41 57.50 -27.36
N LEU A 75 -20.66 57.51 -27.80
CA LEU A 75 -21.74 58.25 -27.14
C LEU A 75 -21.96 57.78 -25.69
N ALA A 76 -21.84 56.49 -25.43
CA ALA A 76 -21.97 55.93 -24.10
C ALA A 76 -20.83 56.34 -23.16
N VAL A 77 -19.59 56.39 -23.67
CA VAL A 77 -18.41 56.91 -22.93
C VAL A 77 -18.55 58.40 -22.65
N LEU A 78 -18.87 59.19 -23.67
CA LEU A 78 -18.98 60.65 -23.57
C LEU A 78 -20.10 61.10 -22.63
N GLN A 79 -21.12 60.26 -22.42
CA GLN A 79 -22.28 60.56 -21.57
C GLN A 79 -22.32 59.72 -20.28
N ASP A 80 -21.27 58.95 -19.98
CA ASP A 80 -21.17 58.07 -18.79
C ASP A 80 -22.46 57.26 -18.57
N ALA A 81 -22.91 56.57 -19.63
CA ALA A 81 -24.22 55.91 -19.70
C ALA A 81 -24.08 54.40 -19.92
N LEU A 82 -24.01 53.64 -18.82
CA LEU A 82 -23.85 52.18 -18.84
C LEU A 82 -24.93 51.47 -19.68
N ALA A 83 -26.19 51.90 -19.58
CA ALA A 83 -27.30 51.29 -20.33
C ALA A 83 -27.11 51.40 -21.85
N LEU A 84 -26.60 52.53 -22.34
CA LEU A 84 -26.31 52.74 -23.75
C LEU A 84 -25.14 51.87 -24.22
N ALA A 85 -24.11 51.70 -23.37
CA ALA A 85 -22.97 50.83 -23.66
C ALA A 85 -23.37 49.35 -23.73
N VAL A 86 -24.20 48.88 -22.80
CA VAL A 86 -24.73 47.50 -22.78
C VAL A 86 -25.55 47.22 -24.03
N LEU A 87 -26.49 48.10 -24.38
CA LEU A 87 -27.28 47.98 -25.61
C LEU A 87 -26.40 48.01 -26.87
N GLY A 88 -25.39 48.89 -26.88
CA GLY A 88 -24.43 48.99 -27.98
C GLY A 88 -23.62 47.72 -28.18
N ILE A 89 -23.17 47.07 -27.11
CA ILE A 89 -22.45 45.79 -27.19
C ILE A 89 -23.37 44.66 -27.62
N LEU A 90 -24.58 44.56 -27.05
CA LEU A 90 -25.56 43.55 -27.45
C LEU A 90 -25.87 43.65 -28.94
N ALA A 91 -26.13 44.87 -29.42
CA ALA A 91 -26.32 45.14 -30.84
C ALA A 91 -25.06 44.84 -31.66
N GLY A 92 -23.88 45.22 -31.15
CA GLY A 92 -22.59 44.97 -31.78
C GLY A 92 -22.32 43.50 -32.01
N PHE A 93 -22.55 42.64 -31.01
CA PHE A 93 -22.35 41.19 -31.15
C PHE A 93 -23.44 40.50 -31.99
N ALA A 94 -24.69 40.99 -31.93
CA ALA A 94 -25.80 40.45 -32.71
C ALA A 94 -25.73 40.81 -34.21
N ALA A 95 -25.14 41.95 -34.55
CA ALA A 95 -25.13 42.49 -35.91
C ALA A 95 -24.59 41.52 -36.99
N PRO A 96 -23.43 40.87 -36.83
CA PRO A 96 -22.94 39.91 -37.82
C PRO A 96 -23.80 38.64 -37.92
N ILE A 97 -24.39 38.19 -36.82
CA ILE A 97 -25.25 36.99 -36.79
C ILE A 97 -26.49 37.25 -37.63
N LEU A 98 -27.08 38.44 -37.52
CA LEU A 98 -28.24 38.85 -38.31
C LEU A 98 -27.89 38.96 -39.80
N ILE A 99 -26.73 39.53 -40.13
CA ILE A 99 -26.31 39.83 -41.52
C ILE A 99 -25.66 38.63 -42.22
N SER A 100 -25.31 37.56 -41.49
CA SER A 100 -24.55 36.41 -42.02
C SER A 100 -25.17 35.82 -43.30
N THR A 101 -24.34 35.74 -44.34
CA THR A 101 -24.70 35.18 -45.65
C THR A 101 -24.48 33.67 -45.74
N GLY A 102 -23.99 33.03 -44.67
CA GLY A 102 -23.57 31.62 -44.70
C GLY A 102 -22.27 31.37 -45.49
N SER A 103 -21.54 32.43 -45.86
CA SER A 103 -20.31 32.38 -46.67
C SER A 103 -19.12 31.67 -46.02
N GLY A 104 -19.20 31.32 -44.73
CA GLY A 104 -18.16 30.59 -44.01
C GLY A 104 -16.87 31.38 -43.74
N ASN A 105 -16.81 32.69 -44.04
CA ASN A 105 -15.61 33.51 -43.81
C ASN A 105 -15.50 33.94 -42.33
N HIS A 106 -14.87 33.08 -41.53
CA HIS A 106 -14.63 33.31 -40.10
C HIS A 106 -13.63 34.43 -39.83
N VAL A 107 -12.66 34.67 -40.71
CA VAL A 107 -11.65 35.73 -40.53
C VAL A 107 -12.32 37.10 -40.47
N ALA A 108 -13.29 37.37 -41.35
CA ALA A 108 -14.04 38.63 -41.33
C ALA A 108 -14.87 38.78 -40.05
N LEU A 109 -15.52 37.70 -39.62
CA LEU A 109 -16.34 37.66 -38.40
C LEU A 109 -15.50 37.92 -37.14
N PHE A 110 -14.39 37.20 -36.99
CA PHE A 110 -13.49 37.34 -35.85
C PHE A 110 -12.73 38.68 -35.87
N SER A 111 -12.37 39.21 -37.04
CA SER A 111 -11.80 40.56 -37.13
C SER A 111 -12.77 41.63 -36.64
N TYR A 112 -14.06 41.50 -36.96
CA TYR A 112 -15.09 42.40 -36.44
C TYR A 112 -15.22 42.31 -34.92
N TYR A 113 -15.32 41.09 -34.38
CA TYR A 113 -15.35 40.92 -32.93
C TYR A 113 -14.05 41.38 -32.27
N ALA A 114 -12.91 41.29 -32.93
CA ALA A 114 -11.65 41.84 -32.43
C ALA A 114 -11.72 43.37 -32.29
N ILE A 115 -12.22 44.08 -33.30
CA ILE A 115 -12.43 45.53 -33.22
C ILE A 115 -13.38 45.88 -32.06
N LEU A 116 -14.48 45.12 -31.91
CA LEU A 116 -15.44 45.34 -30.83
C LEU A 116 -14.79 45.10 -29.45
N ASN A 117 -14.01 44.03 -29.30
CA ASN A 117 -13.27 43.72 -28.07
C ASN A 117 -12.18 44.75 -27.76
N ILE A 118 -11.46 45.26 -28.77
CA ILE A 118 -10.50 46.35 -28.62
C ILE A 118 -11.22 47.63 -28.16
N ALA A 119 -12.43 47.91 -28.68
CA ALA A 119 -13.23 49.02 -28.22
C ALA A 119 -13.63 48.85 -26.75
N ILE A 120 -14.08 47.65 -26.34
CA ILE A 120 -14.39 47.32 -24.93
C ILE A 120 -13.15 47.52 -24.05
N PHE A 121 -11.99 47.03 -24.49
CA PHE A 121 -10.73 47.20 -23.81
C PHE A 121 -10.33 48.68 -23.68
N ALA A 122 -10.46 49.47 -24.74
CA ALA A 122 -10.19 50.91 -24.72
C ALA A 122 -11.13 51.65 -23.76
N ILE A 123 -12.42 51.29 -23.75
CA ILE A 123 -13.40 51.83 -22.79
C ILE A 123 -12.98 51.49 -21.36
N SER A 124 -12.53 50.25 -21.12
CA SER A 124 -12.05 49.80 -19.80
C SER A 124 -10.85 50.61 -19.30
N TRP A 125 -10.10 51.26 -20.20
CA TRP A 125 -9.03 52.18 -19.85
C TRP A 125 -9.55 53.48 -19.23
N TRP A 126 -10.71 53.98 -19.63
CA TRP A 126 -11.25 55.22 -19.06
C TRP A 126 -12.33 54.98 -18.01
N ARG A 127 -13.05 53.85 -18.09
CA ARG A 127 -14.20 53.56 -17.22
C ARG A 127 -14.31 52.08 -16.90
N SER A 128 -14.40 51.75 -15.61
CA SER A 128 -14.31 50.37 -15.12
C SER A 128 -15.66 49.64 -15.02
N TRP A 129 -16.43 49.60 -16.10
CA TRP A 129 -17.72 48.91 -16.12
C TRP A 129 -17.54 47.39 -16.26
N ARG A 130 -17.56 46.67 -15.14
CA ARG A 130 -17.46 45.19 -15.07
C ARG A 130 -18.43 44.47 -16.01
N VAL A 131 -19.70 44.89 -16.02
CA VAL A 131 -20.76 44.26 -16.83
C VAL A 131 -20.40 44.26 -18.32
N LEU A 132 -19.74 45.33 -18.79
CA LEU A 132 -19.32 45.48 -20.18
C LEU A 132 -18.32 44.40 -20.59
N ASN A 133 -17.31 44.16 -19.75
CA ASN A 133 -16.26 43.19 -20.00
C ASN A 133 -16.78 41.76 -19.91
N LEU A 134 -17.67 41.47 -18.95
CA LEU A 134 -18.29 40.14 -18.83
C LEU A 134 -19.19 39.82 -20.02
N LEU A 135 -19.96 40.78 -20.51
CA LEU A 135 -20.79 40.58 -21.71
C LEU A 135 -19.91 40.37 -22.95
N GLY A 136 -18.88 41.22 -23.13
CA GLY A 136 -17.92 41.03 -24.21
C GLY A 136 -17.28 39.65 -24.18
N PHE A 137 -16.82 39.23 -22.99
CA PHE A 137 -16.18 37.94 -22.77
C PHE A 137 -17.13 36.80 -23.13
N LEU A 138 -18.35 36.85 -22.57
CA LEU A 138 -19.38 35.85 -22.79
C LEU A 138 -19.71 35.70 -24.27
N PHE A 139 -20.02 36.80 -24.98
CA PHE A 139 -20.37 36.72 -26.39
C PHE A 139 -19.21 36.27 -27.27
N THR A 140 -18.00 36.78 -27.02
CA THR A 140 -16.81 36.43 -27.81
C THR A 140 -16.52 34.93 -27.71
N PHE A 141 -16.45 34.39 -26.49
CA PHE A 141 -16.18 32.98 -26.29
C PHE A 141 -17.37 32.08 -26.61
N ALA A 142 -18.63 32.50 -26.37
CA ALA A 142 -19.80 31.72 -26.74
C ALA A 142 -19.92 31.58 -28.27
N ILE A 143 -19.78 32.68 -29.01
CA ILE A 143 -19.84 32.69 -30.48
C ILE A 143 -18.64 31.93 -31.05
N GLY A 144 -17.44 32.16 -30.51
CA GLY A 144 -16.23 31.42 -30.90
C GLY A 144 -16.37 29.91 -30.68
N THR A 145 -16.93 29.49 -29.54
CA THR A 145 -17.18 28.07 -29.22
C THR A 145 -18.25 27.47 -30.13
N THR A 146 -19.35 28.18 -30.37
CA THR A 146 -20.43 27.70 -31.26
C THR A 146 -19.92 27.53 -32.69
N TRP A 147 -19.14 28.50 -33.20
CA TRP A 147 -18.49 28.37 -34.50
C TRP A 147 -17.47 27.22 -34.51
N GLY A 148 -16.68 27.08 -33.44
CA GLY A 148 -15.73 25.99 -33.24
C GLY A 148 -16.43 24.63 -33.43
N VAL A 149 -17.44 24.35 -32.62
CA VAL A 149 -18.16 23.07 -32.62
C VAL A 149 -18.88 22.79 -33.94
N LEU A 150 -19.48 23.80 -34.57
CA LEU A 150 -20.36 23.61 -35.73
C LEU A 150 -19.65 23.70 -37.08
N SER A 151 -18.48 24.33 -37.17
CA SER A 151 -17.90 24.73 -38.46
C SER A 151 -16.38 24.67 -38.55
N TYR A 152 -15.66 24.39 -37.46
CA TYR A 152 -14.21 24.30 -37.48
C TYR A 152 -13.72 23.09 -38.29
N LYS A 153 -12.59 23.28 -38.97
CA LYS A 153 -11.82 22.21 -39.60
C LYS A 153 -10.33 22.45 -39.33
N PRO A 154 -9.50 21.39 -39.16
CA PRO A 154 -8.09 21.56 -38.83
C PRO A 154 -7.29 22.45 -39.80
N GLN A 155 -7.71 22.56 -41.08
CA GLN A 155 -7.05 23.44 -42.06
C GLN A 155 -7.21 24.94 -41.75
N LEU A 156 -8.16 25.31 -40.89
CA LEU A 156 -8.40 26.71 -40.53
C LEU A 156 -7.55 27.17 -39.32
N PHE A 157 -6.75 26.27 -38.72
CA PHE A 157 -5.94 26.52 -37.53
C PHE A 157 -5.16 27.83 -37.60
N ASP A 158 -4.33 28.00 -38.63
CA ASP A 158 -3.46 29.18 -38.82
C ASP A 158 -4.23 30.50 -38.85
N SER A 159 -5.46 30.46 -39.36
CA SER A 159 -6.33 31.62 -39.49
C SER A 159 -7.20 31.87 -38.25
N THR A 160 -7.32 30.90 -37.35
CA THR A 160 -8.17 30.98 -36.15
C THR A 160 -7.35 31.23 -34.88
N GLU A 161 -6.19 30.60 -34.73
CA GLU A 161 -5.32 30.71 -33.55
C GLU A 161 -4.95 32.17 -33.19
N PRO A 162 -4.58 33.06 -34.14
CA PRO A 162 -4.25 34.44 -33.80
C PRO A 162 -5.40 35.20 -33.13
N PHE A 163 -6.66 34.89 -33.48
CA PHE A 163 -7.82 35.50 -32.84
C PHE A 163 -8.01 34.99 -31.42
N LEU A 164 -7.80 33.69 -31.17
CA LEU A 164 -7.89 33.12 -29.82
C LEU A 164 -6.82 33.75 -28.90
N ILE A 165 -5.58 33.88 -29.38
CA ILE A 165 -4.48 34.53 -28.66
C ILE A 165 -4.82 36.00 -28.39
N LEU A 166 -5.34 36.71 -29.39
CA LEU A 166 -5.73 38.11 -29.25
C LEU A 166 -6.82 38.30 -28.19
N TYR A 167 -7.89 37.49 -28.24
CA TYR A 167 -8.98 37.58 -27.27
C TYR A 167 -8.51 37.19 -25.87
N PHE A 168 -7.71 36.13 -25.75
CA PHE A 168 -7.08 35.76 -24.48
C PHE A 168 -6.26 36.92 -23.91
N GLY A 169 -5.44 37.57 -24.73
CA GLY A 169 -4.61 38.71 -24.34
C GLY A 169 -5.44 39.91 -23.87
N ILE A 170 -6.51 40.26 -24.60
CA ILE A 170 -7.43 41.34 -24.20
C ILE A 170 -8.02 41.06 -22.82
N TYR A 171 -8.57 39.86 -22.61
CA TYR A 171 -9.21 39.49 -21.34
C TYR A 171 -8.22 39.19 -20.21
N LEU A 172 -6.96 38.92 -20.51
CA LEU A 172 -5.87 38.82 -19.54
C LEU A 172 -5.47 40.20 -19.01
N LEU A 173 -5.43 41.22 -19.88
CA LEU A 173 -5.02 42.57 -19.53
C LEU A 173 -6.08 43.34 -18.74
N ILE A 174 -7.37 43.09 -18.97
CA ILE A 174 -8.48 43.81 -18.30
C ILE A 174 -8.38 43.76 -16.76
N PRO A 175 -8.26 42.60 -16.08
CA PRO A 175 -8.13 42.54 -14.63
C PRO A 175 -6.88 43.27 -14.10
N ILE A 176 -5.78 43.23 -14.88
CA ILE A 176 -4.52 43.90 -14.54
C ILE A 176 -4.72 45.42 -14.53
N LEU A 177 -5.39 45.97 -15.56
CA LEU A 177 -5.70 47.39 -15.66
C LEU A 177 -6.57 47.89 -14.51
N TYR A 178 -7.58 47.11 -14.12
CA TYR A 178 -8.42 47.45 -12.98
C TYR A 178 -7.66 47.44 -11.66
N ALA A 179 -6.80 46.45 -11.48
CA ALA A 179 -6.01 46.36 -10.26
C ALA A 179 -5.00 47.52 -10.13
N PHE A 180 -4.43 48.01 -11.25
CA PHE A 180 -3.54 49.19 -11.23
C PHE A 180 -4.27 50.53 -11.02
N LYS A 181 -5.53 50.67 -11.48
CA LYS A 181 -6.27 51.94 -11.39
C LYS A 181 -7.02 52.15 -10.07
N GLY A 182 -6.98 51.20 -9.14
CA GLY A 182 -7.61 51.35 -7.83
C GLY A 182 -9.14 51.55 -7.90
N GLY A 183 -9.80 50.96 -8.89
CA GLY A 183 -11.21 51.20 -9.24
C GLY A 183 -12.20 50.91 -8.10
N SER A 184 -12.94 51.96 -7.74
CA SER A 184 -13.62 52.20 -6.47
C SER A 184 -15.05 51.65 -6.32
N GLU A 185 -15.41 50.49 -6.88
CA GLU A 185 -16.81 49.99 -6.76
C GLU A 185 -17.03 48.76 -5.87
N ARG A 186 -15.97 48.19 -5.26
CA ARG A 186 -16.03 47.39 -4.01
C ARG A 186 -14.61 46.88 -3.69
N PRO A 187 -14.01 47.25 -2.56
CA PRO A 187 -12.72 46.69 -2.14
C PRO A 187 -12.91 45.19 -1.82
N GLY A 188 -12.55 44.31 -2.75
CA GLY A 188 -12.47 42.86 -2.49
C GLY A 188 -12.92 41.93 -3.62
N ALA A 189 -13.67 42.40 -4.62
CA ALA A 189 -14.09 41.55 -5.74
C ALA A 189 -13.18 41.79 -6.94
N ILE A 190 -11.98 41.21 -6.92
CA ILE A 190 -11.31 40.86 -8.19
C ILE A 190 -12.36 40.13 -9.04
N ASP A 191 -12.47 40.44 -10.33
CA ASP A 191 -13.29 39.67 -11.26
C ASP A 191 -12.71 38.26 -11.41
N GLY A 192 -12.87 37.44 -10.38
CA GLY A 192 -12.44 36.05 -10.35
C GLY A 192 -13.01 35.29 -11.54
N THR A 193 -14.20 35.67 -12.00
CA THR A 193 -14.77 35.17 -13.25
C THR A 193 -13.81 35.36 -14.43
N LEU A 194 -13.30 36.57 -14.69
CA LEU A 194 -12.39 36.79 -15.82
C LEU A 194 -11.00 36.19 -15.57
N VAL A 195 -10.48 36.31 -14.34
CA VAL A 195 -9.15 35.79 -13.98
C VAL A 195 -9.07 34.27 -14.15
N PHE A 196 -10.11 33.52 -13.76
CA PHE A 196 -10.12 32.06 -13.85
C PHE A 196 -10.81 31.53 -15.12
N ALA A 197 -11.88 32.15 -15.63
CA ALA A 197 -12.59 31.64 -16.80
C ALA A 197 -11.81 31.89 -18.10
N ASN A 198 -11.11 33.01 -18.25
CA ASN A 198 -10.33 33.30 -19.46
C ASN A 198 -9.30 32.21 -19.77
N PRO A 199 -8.36 31.87 -18.85
CA PRO A 199 -7.41 30.79 -19.11
C PRO A 199 -8.08 29.44 -19.33
N LEU A 200 -9.12 29.12 -18.57
CA LEU A 200 -9.75 27.79 -18.64
C LEU A 200 -10.47 27.59 -19.98
N ILE A 201 -11.24 28.58 -20.43
CA ILE A 201 -11.96 28.53 -21.71
C ILE A 201 -10.96 28.60 -22.87
N ALA A 202 -9.99 29.52 -22.83
CA ALA A 202 -8.99 29.63 -23.89
C ALA A 202 -8.16 28.35 -24.03
N PHE A 203 -7.73 27.75 -22.93
CA PHE A 203 -6.99 26.48 -22.96
C PHE A 203 -7.85 25.32 -23.48
N THR A 204 -9.13 25.26 -23.09
CA THR A 204 -10.06 24.24 -23.59
C THR A 204 -10.28 24.38 -25.10
N LEU A 205 -10.46 25.60 -25.59
CA LEU A 205 -10.57 25.86 -27.03
C LEU A 205 -9.28 25.55 -27.78
N GLN A 206 -8.11 25.87 -27.22
CA GLN A 206 -6.82 25.50 -27.80
C GLN A 206 -6.66 23.97 -27.90
N ALA A 207 -7.03 23.23 -26.83
CA ALA A 207 -7.00 21.77 -26.82
C ALA A 207 -7.87 21.16 -27.93
N TRP A 208 -9.02 21.79 -28.20
CA TRP A 208 -9.93 21.38 -29.25
C TRP A 208 -9.42 21.77 -30.65
N LEU A 209 -8.78 22.93 -30.78
CA LEU A 209 -8.19 23.42 -32.04
C LEU A 209 -7.04 22.50 -32.51
N LEU A 210 -6.27 21.98 -31.56
CA LEU A 210 -5.14 21.06 -31.78
C LEU A 210 -5.56 19.58 -31.96
N ASP A 211 -6.86 19.29 -32.01
CA ASP A 211 -7.44 17.94 -32.24
C ASP A 211 -6.82 16.81 -31.39
N GLY A 212 -6.45 17.13 -30.15
CA GLY A 212 -5.87 16.15 -29.22
C GLY A 212 -4.37 15.86 -29.40
N GLU A 213 -3.64 16.61 -30.22
CA GLU A 213 -2.17 16.54 -30.22
C GLU A 213 -1.61 16.96 -28.85
N ARG A 214 -0.98 16.01 -28.16
CA ARG A 214 -0.57 16.19 -26.76
C ARG A 214 0.64 17.12 -26.60
N THR A 215 1.62 17.01 -27.50
CA THR A 215 2.87 17.77 -27.41
C THR A 215 2.67 19.28 -27.58
N PRO A 216 1.97 19.77 -28.62
CA PRO A 216 1.69 21.20 -28.76
C PRO A 216 0.81 21.75 -27.62
N LEU A 217 -0.13 20.94 -27.11
CA LEU A 217 -0.97 21.31 -25.98
C LEU A 217 -0.16 21.43 -24.67
N ALA A 218 0.83 20.56 -24.48
CA ALA A 218 1.76 20.66 -23.36
C ALA A 218 2.61 21.92 -23.43
N ILE A 219 3.12 22.28 -24.62
CA ILE A 219 3.85 23.52 -24.85
C ILE A 219 2.95 24.71 -24.52
N THR A 220 1.68 24.70 -24.94
CA THR A 220 0.70 25.74 -24.59
C THR A 220 0.53 25.86 -23.08
N ALA A 221 0.40 24.75 -22.36
CA ALA A 221 0.30 24.75 -20.90
C ALA A 221 1.56 25.34 -20.23
N ILE A 222 2.77 25.02 -20.73
CA ILE A 222 4.02 25.62 -20.24
C ILE A 222 4.06 27.13 -20.51
N VAL A 223 3.70 27.56 -21.72
CA VAL A 223 3.67 28.98 -22.10
C VAL A 223 2.69 29.75 -21.21
N LEU A 224 1.47 29.23 -21.00
CA LEU A 224 0.51 29.81 -20.07
C LEU A 224 1.04 29.83 -18.64
N GLY A 225 1.64 28.73 -18.17
CA GLY A 225 2.28 28.66 -16.86
C GLY A 225 3.35 29.74 -16.67
N LEU A 226 4.19 29.97 -17.68
CA LEU A 226 5.22 31.00 -17.68
C LEU A 226 4.62 32.41 -17.69
N ILE A 227 3.62 32.68 -18.54
CA ILE A 227 2.92 33.97 -18.58
C ILE A 227 2.33 34.28 -17.19
N TYR A 228 1.60 33.34 -16.59
CA TYR A 228 1.01 33.54 -15.28
C TYR A 228 2.06 33.64 -14.16
N LEU A 229 3.18 32.94 -14.27
CA LEU A 229 4.29 33.05 -13.30
C LEU A 229 4.91 34.45 -13.35
N VAL A 230 5.17 34.99 -14.55
CA VAL A 230 5.69 36.35 -14.73
C VAL A 230 4.69 37.37 -14.19
N LEU A 231 3.40 37.23 -14.53
CA LEU A 231 2.35 38.11 -14.01
C LEU A 231 2.21 38.03 -12.50
N ALA A 232 2.29 36.83 -11.92
CA ALA A 232 2.31 36.63 -10.48
C ALA A 232 3.48 37.36 -9.85
N ALA A 233 4.70 37.20 -10.38
CA ALA A 233 5.90 37.86 -9.86
C ALA A 233 5.80 39.40 -9.91
N LEU A 234 5.27 39.95 -11.01
CA LEU A 234 5.08 41.40 -11.19
C LEU A 234 4.02 41.98 -10.25
N THR A 235 2.93 41.24 -10.00
CA THR A 235 1.79 41.73 -9.21
C THR A 235 1.90 41.42 -7.72
N MET A 236 2.67 40.41 -7.30
CA MET A 236 2.75 39.93 -5.90
C MET A 236 3.09 41.03 -4.89
N ARG A 237 3.94 42.00 -5.28
CA ARG A 237 4.39 43.09 -4.39
C ARG A 237 3.35 44.18 -4.16
N ARG A 238 2.53 44.50 -5.17
CA ARG A 238 1.58 45.64 -5.12
C ARG A 238 0.11 45.19 -5.00
N LEU A 239 -0.22 44.01 -5.50
CA LEU A 239 -1.58 43.49 -5.68
C LEU A 239 -1.63 42.02 -5.24
N ARG A 240 -1.36 41.79 -3.95
CA ARG A 240 -1.10 40.45 -3.39
C ARG A 240 -2.18 39.42 -3.74
N VAL A 241 -3.47 39.78 -3.64
CA VAL A 241 -4.58 38.86 -3.93
C VAL A 241 -4.61 38.43 -5.41
N LEU A 242 -4.30 39.35 -6.34
CA LEU A 242 -4.22 39.03 -7.77
C LEU A 242 -2.96 38.20 -8.08
N GLY A 243 -1.83 38.55 -7.47
CA GLY A 243 -0.59 37.80 -7.59
C GLY A 243 -0.68 36.37 -7.05
N GLU A 244 -1.37 36.17 -5.93
CA GLU A 244 -1.67 34.83 -5.39
C GLU A 244 -2.57 34.03 -6.35
N SER A 245 -3.58 34.67 -6.95
CA SER A 245 -4.45 34.02 -7.94
C SER A 245 -3.70 33.60 -9.20
N TYR A 246 -2.82 34.46 -9.73
CA TYR A 246 -1.97 34.11 -10.87
C TYR A 246 -0.92 33.06 -10.53
N ALA A 247 -0.37 33.05 -9.31
CA ALA A 247 0.55 32.00 -8.89
C ALA A 247 -0.13 30.62 -8.86
N VAL A 248 -1.39 30.56 -8.42
CA VAL A 248 -2.20 29.32 -8.44
C VAL A 248 -2.44 28.85 -9.88
N LEU A 249 -2.77 29.75 -10.80
CA LEU A 249 -2.94 29.42 -12.22
C LEU A 249 -1.62 28.96 -12.85
N ALA A 250 -0.51 29.64 -12.56
CA ALA A 250 0.83 29.28 -13.03
C ALA A 250 1.21 27.86 -12.59
N LEU A 251 0.98 27.55 -11.30
CA LEU A 251 1.19 26.21 -10.76
C LEU A 251 0.27 25.20 -11.46
N GLY A 252 -1.03 25.48 -11.56
CA GLY A 252 -2.00 24.59 -12.20
C GLY A 252 -1.64 24.22 -13.64
N PHE A 253 -1.30 25.20 -14.48
CA PHE A 253 -0.88 24.93 -15.87
C PHE A 253 0.47 24.23 -15.97
N SER A 254 1.41 24.56 -15.08
CA SER A 254 2.71 23.86 -15.04
C SER A 254 2.54 22.39 -14.66
N THR A 255 1.68 22.08 -13.68
CA THR A 255 1.35 20.70 -13.30
C THR A 255 0.59 19.97 -14.42
N LEU A 256 -0.29 20.66 -15.16
CA LEU A 256 -1.07 20.09 -16.27
C LEU A 256 -0.20 19.81 -17.52
N ALA A 257 0.86 20.60 -17.74
CA ALA A 257 1.81 20.38 -18.82
C ALA A 257 2.50 19.01 -18.75
N ILE A 258 2.76 18.50 -17.55
CA ILE A 258 3.46 17.22 -17.32
C ILE A 258 2.66 16.03 -17.90
N PRO A 259 1.37 15.80 -17.53
CA PRO A 259 0.50 14.80 -18.15
C PRO A 259 0.37 14.88 -19.66
N LEU A 260 0.46 16.09 -20.22
CA LEU A 260 0.31 16.32 -21.65
C LEU A 260 1.62 16.04 -22.41
N ALA A 261 2.76 16.45 -21.86
CA ALA A 261 4.06 16.26 -22.50
C ALA A 261 4.56 14.81 -22.40
N LEU A 262 4.23 14.13 -21.31
CA LEU A 262 4.87 12.88 -20.93
C LEU A 262 3.90 11.69 -20.98
N SER A 263 4.47 10.49 -21.12
CA SER A 263 3.70 9.24 -21.02
C SER A 263 3.03 9.11 -19.65
N ALA A 264 1.86 8.46 -19.58
CA ALA A 264 1.11 8.24 -18.33
C ALA A 264 1.98 7.67 -17.20
N ARG A 265 2.96 6.83 -17.55
CA ARG A 265 3.98 6.29 -16.65
C ARG A 265 4.84 7.39 -16.02
N THR A 266 5.45 8.24 -16.84
CA THR A 266 6.34 9.32 -16.39
C THR A 266 5.56 10.40 -15.64
N THR A 267 4.34 10.68 -16.07
CA THR A 267 3.39 11.55 -15.38
C THR A 267 3.09 11.06 -13.97
N GLY A 268 2.84 9.75 -13.81
CA GLY A 268 2.66 9.14 -12.49
C GLY A 268 3.89 9.33 -11.58
N CYS A 269 5.10 9.16 -12.11
CA CYS A 269 6.34 9.41 -11.38
C CYS A 269 6.44 10.87 -10.88
N VAL A 270 6.12 11.83 -11.73
CA VAL A 270 6.18 13.26 -11.37
C VAL A 270 5.12 13.60 -10.32
N PHE A 271 3.89 13.10 -10.47
CA PHE A 271 2.83 13.30 -9.47
C PHE A 271 3.17 12.67 -8.11
N ALA A 272 3.84 11.52 -8.09
CA ALA A 272 4.29 10.92 -6.84
C ALA A 272 5.30 11.83 -6.11
N LEU A 273 6.29 12.36 -6.84
CA LEU A 273 7.32 13.25 -6.30
C LEU A 273 6.75 14.61 -5.88
N GLU A 274 5.95 15.24 -6.74
CA GLU A 274 5.28 16.53 -6.47
C GLU A 274 4.31 16.38 -5.29
N GLY A 275 3.58 15.26 -5.23
CA GLY A 275 2.69 14.94 -4.13
C GLY A 275 3.43 14.87 -2.79
N ALA A 276 4.58 14.18 -2.73
CA ALA A 276 5.42 14.13 -1.54
C ALA A 276 6.00 15.52 -1.17
N ALA A 277 6.41 16.32 -2.16
CA ALA A 277 6.89 17.68 -1.96
C ALA A 277 5.81 18.62 -1.41
N LEU A 278 4.56 18.52 -1.89
CA LEU A 278 3.42 19.28 -1.39
C LEU A 278 3.01 18.85 0.02
N VAL A 279 3.11 17.56 0.35
CA VAL A 279 2.94 17.07 1.72
C VAL A 279 4.00 17.69 2.64
N TRP A 280 5.27 17.68 2.23
CA TRP A 280 6.36 18.34 2.96
C TRP A 280 6.08 19.83 3.18
N LEU A 281 5.71 20.55 2.11
CA LEU A 281 5.41 21.98 2.14
C LEU A 281 4.23 22.28 3.07
N GLY A 282 3.14 21.50 2.97
CA GLY A 282 1.95 21.66 3.79
C GLY A 282 2.19 21.35 5.27
N LEU A 283 3.06 20.40 5.58
CA LEU A 283 3.50 20.15 6.95
C LEU A 283 4.35 21.31 7.47
N ARG A 284 5.33 21.80 6.69
CA ARG A 284 6.20 22.93 7.05
C ARG A 284 5.44 24.24 7.26
N GLN A 285 4.46 24.54 6.41
CA GLN A 285 3.68 25.78 6.48
C GLN A 285 2.44 25.70 7.39
N GLN A 286 2.20 24.57 8.05
CA GLN A 286 1.00 24.32 8.86
C GLN A 286 -0.34 24.49 8.10
N ARG A 287 -0.33 24.37 6.77
CA ARG A 287 -1.54 24.52 5.93
C ARG A 287 -2.09 23.16 5.53
N ARG A 288 -3.41 22.99 5.64
CA ARG A 288 -4.10 21.73 5.30
C ARG A 288 -4.23 21.51 3.79
N LEU A 289 -4.43 22.58 3.01
CA LEU A 289 -4.69 22.48 1.58
C LEU A 289 -3.54 21.81 0.79
N PRO A 290 -2.26 22.20 0.94
CA PRO A 290 -1.16 21.53 0.23
C PRO A 290 -0.99 20.06 0.64
N ARG A 291 -1.34 19.70 1.89
CA ARG A 291 -1.29 18.30 2.35
C ARG A 291 -2.30 17.44 1.60
N TRP A 292 -3.54 17.91 1.50
CA TRP A 292 -4.59 17.19 0.79
C TRP A 292 -4.35 17.13 -0.72
N ILE A 293 -3.88 18.23 -1.33
CA ILE A 293 -3.50 18.22 -2.75
C ILE A 293 -2.33 17.25 -2.98
N GLY A 294 -1.33 17.23 -2.10
CA GLY A 294 -0.21 16.31 -2.22
C GLY A 294 -0.60 14.84 -2.07
N MET A 295 -1.54 14.53 -1.16
CA MET A 295 -2.12 13.19 -1.04
C MET A 295 -2.95 12.81 -2.28
N LEU A 296 -3.75 13.74 -2.81
CA LEU A 296 -4.52 13.54 -4.04
C LEU A 296 -3.59 13.25 -5.23
N LEU A 297 -2.49 13.98 -5.38
CA LEU A 297 -1.49 13.72 -6.44
C LEU A 297 -0.88 12.32 -6.32
N GLN A 298 -0.59 11.82 -5.11
CA GLN A 298 -0.10 10.46 -4.93
C GLN A 298 -1.13 9.39 -5.32
N VAL A 299 -2.43 9.64 -5.07
CA VAL A 299 -3.51 8.76 -5.54
C VAL A 299 -3.63 8.82 -7.07
N LEU A 300 -3.57 10.02 -7.66
CA LEU A 300 -3.58 10.18 -9.11
C LEU A 300 -2.36 9.52 -9.77
N ALA A 301 -1.19 9.56 -9.14
CA ALA A 301 0.00 8.85 -9.60
C ALA A 301 -0.22 7.35 -9.67
N ALA A 302 -0.82 6.76 -8.63
CA ALA A 302 -1.18 5.35 -8.58
C ALA A 302 -2.24 4.97 -9.62
N LEU A 303 -3.25 5.82 -9.83
CA LEU A 303 -4.26 5.61 -10.87
C LEU A 303 -3.66 5.69 -12.28
N ALA A 304 -2.79 6.67 -12.53
CA ALA A 304 -2.08 6.81 -13.80
C ALA A 304 -1.19 5.60 -14.08
N TYR A 305 -0.50 5.09 -13.05
CA TYR A 305 0.27 3.86 -13.15
C TYR A 305 -0.61 2.65 -13.44
N ALA A 306 -1.72 2.46 -12.70
CA ALA A 306 -2.64 1.35 -12.91
C ALA A 306 -3.22 1.38 -14.33
N TYR A 307 -3.65 2.55 -14.80
CA TYR A 307 -4.13 2.75 -16.17
C TYR A 307 -3.07 2.36 -17.20
N ALA A 308 -1.82 2.81 -17.02
CA ALA A 308 -0.71 2.45 -17.90
C ALA A 308 -0.40 0.94 -17.88
N PHE A 309 -0.50 0.31 -16.72
CA PHE A 309 -0.24 -1.12 -16.52
C PHE A 309 -1.30 -2.01 -17.18
N PHE A 310 -2.59 -1.68 -17.05
CA PHE A 310 -3.68 -2.49 -17.60
C PHE A 310 -3.85 -2.36 -19.11
N LEU A 311 -3.59 -1.18 -19.70
CA LEU A 311 -3.85 -0.93 -21.11
C LEU A 311 -2.64 -1.18 -22.01
N ASN A 312 -1.42 -1.06 -21.49
CA ASN A 312 -0.18 -1.32 -22.24
C ASN A 312 0.69 -2.34 -21.49
N PRO A 313 0.30 -3.63 -21.44
CA PRO A 313 1.06 -4.66 -20.74
C PRO A 313 2.40 -5.01 -21.43
N THR A 314 2.64 -4.54 -22.65
CA THR A 314 3.74 -4.95 -23.51
C THR A 314 5.01 -4.10 -23.30
N ASP A 315 5.93 -4.63 -22.50
CA ASP A 315 7.38 -4.42 -22.61
C ASP A 315 8.03 -5.75 -22.18
N ALA A 316 7.95 -6.77 -23.04
CA ALA A 316 8.42 -8.13 -22.73
C ALA A 316 9.95 -8.27 -22.72
N ASP A 317 10.67 -7.31 -23.31
CA ASP A 317 12.14 -7.30 -23.43
C ASP A 317 12.81 -6.25 -22.52
N ALA A 318 12.12 -5.81 -21.46
CA ALA A 318 12.67 -4.80 -20.56
C ALA A 318 13.77 -5.38 -19.65
N MET A 319 14.81 -4.57 -19.40
CA MET A 319 15.90 -4.96 -18.51
C MET A 319 15.38 -5.15 -17.07
N PRO A 320 15.75 -6.24 -16.37
CA PRO A 320 15.33 -6.46 -14.99
C PRO A 320 15.73 -5.28 -14.09
N VAL A 321 14.82 -4.85 -13.22
CA VAL A 321 14.93 -3.72 -12.27
C VAL A 321 15.07 -2.34 -12.92
N ALA A 322 15.68 -2.25 -14.11
CA ALA A 322 15.85 -1.03 -14.89
C ALA A 322 14.72 -0.84 -15.93
N ASN A 323 13.49 -1.20 -15.56
CA ASN A 323 12.32 -1.01 -16.40
C ASN A 323 11.38 0.08 -15.86
N GLY A 324 10.66 0.75 -16.75
CA GLY A 324 9.78 1.86 -16.38
C GLY A 324 8.55 1.45 -15.54
N ILE A 325 8.19 0.16 -15.53
CA ILE A 325 7.09 -0.39 -14.73
C ILE A 325 7.53 -0.44 -13.26
N TYR A 326 8.61 -1.15 -12.99
CA TYR A 326 9.24 -1.25 -11.69
C TYR A 326 9.62 0.11 -11.12
N LEU A 327 10.33 0.96 -11.88
CA LEU A 327 10.74 2.29 -11.42
C LEU A 327 9.55 3.19 -11.10
N GLY A 328 8.46 3.11 -11.87
CA GLY A 328 7.24 3.86 -11.61
C GLY A 328 6.57 3.45 -10.29
N ALA A 329 6.38 2.14 -10.08
CA ALA A 329 5.83 1.61 -8.85
C ALA A 329 6.74 1.88 -7.63
N LEU A 330 8.06 1.77 -7.82
CA LEU A 330 9.05 2.08 -6.80
C LEU A 330 8.99 3.55 -6.39
N LEU A 331 8.86 4.48 -7.33
CA LEU A 331 8.72 5.91 -7.02
C LEU A 331 7.44 6.22 -6.25
N ILE A 332 6.32 5.56 -6.57
CA ILE A 332 5.07 5.67 -5.81
C ILE A 332 5.27 5.15 -4.38
N ALA A 333 5.91 3.98 -4.23
CA ALA A 333 6.24 3.42 -2.93
C ALA A 333 7.12 4.37 -2.10
N LEU A 334 8.20 4.90 -2.69
CA LEU A 334 9.13 5.82 -2.04
C LEU A 334 8.45 7.15 -1.67
N ALA A 335 7.61 7.71 -2.54
CA ALA A 335 6.86 8.94 -2.26
C ALA A 335 5.90 8.77 -1.07
N ALA A 336 5.22 7.62 -1.00
CA ALA A 336 4.34 7.27 0.10
C ALA A 336 5.11 7.07 1.42
N LEU A 337 6.23 6.35 1.37
CA LEU A 337 7.12 6.17 2.53
C LEU A 337 7.72 7.50 3.00
N ALA A 338 8.16 8.36 2.08
CA ALA A 338 8.62 9.71 2.40
C ALA A 338 7.51 10.54 3.06
N SER A 339 6.28 10.44 2.56
CA SER A 339 5.13 11.14 3.15
C SER A 339 4.81 10.61 4.55
N ALA A 340 4.85 9.29 4.75
CA ALA A 340 4.69 8.67 6.07
C ALA A 340 5.75 9.17 7.06
N TRP A 341 7.01 9.23 6.64
CA TRP A 341 8.12 9.76 7.43
C TRP A 341 7.91 11.22 7.83
N LEU A 342 7.46 12.05 6.89
CA LEU A 342 7.22 13.47 7.12
C LEU A 342 6.10 13.70 8.13
N TYR A 343 5.00 12.98 8.00
CA TYR A 343 3.89 13.01 8.96
C TYR A 343 4.34 12.59 10.35
N GLN A 344 5.17 11.54 10.41
CA GLN A 344 5.76 11.12 11.66
C GLN A 344 6.66 12.20 12.27
N ARG A 345 7.60 12.77 11.51
CA ARG A 345 8.54 13.79 12.00
C ARG A 345 7.81 15.05 12.48
N ALA A 346 6.70 15.39 11.85
CA ALA A 346 5.85 16.50 12.25
C ALA A 346 4.95 16.18 13.48
N GLY A 347 4.95 14.95 13.99
CA GLY A 347 4.04 14.53 15.06
C GLY A 347 2.56 14.56 14.65
N ALA A 348 2.26 14.62 13.36
CA ALA A 348 0.92 14.82 12.83
C ALA A 348 0.24 13.47 12.56
N SER A 349 -0.98 13.29 13.10
CA SER A 349 -1.91 12.19 12.78
C SER A 349 -1.27 10.80 12.58
N GLY A 350 -1.04 10.07 13.68
CA GLY A 350 -0.41 8.73 13.63
C GLY A 350 -1.16 7.69 12.76
N GLY A 351 -2.48 7.81 12.63
CA GLY A 351 -3.27 6.95 11.75
C GLY A 351 -2.91 7.12 10.27
N LEU A 352 -2.89 8.36 9.78
CA LEU A 352 -2.50 8.67 8.39
C LEU A 352 -1.06 8.25 8.08
N CYS A 353 -0.14 8.43 9.04
CA CYS A 353 1.23 7.92 8.91
C CYS A 353 1.26 6.40 8.69
N THR A 354 0.43 5.65 9.42
CA THR A 354 0.36 4.19 9.28
C THR A 354 -0.27 3.80 7.94
N VAL A 355 -1.32 4.49 7.50
CA VAL A 355 -1.95 4.25 6.19
C VAL A 355 -0.99 4.52 5.05
N LEU A 356 -0.27 5.64 5.06
CA LEU A 356 0.73 5.97 4.04
C LEU A 356 1.91 4.98 4.04
N TYR A 357 2.33 4.51 5.21
CA TYR A 357 3.34 3.47 5.32
C TYR A 357 2.86 2.14 4.71
N LEU A 358 1.65 1.68 5.05
CA LEU A 358 1.07 0.45 4.51
C LEU A 358 0.83 0.55 3.00
N TRP A 359 0.42 1.72 2.52
CA TRP A 359 0.29 2.02 1.10
C TRP A 359 1.64 1.90 0.38
N GLY A 360 2.69 2.54 0.91
CA GLY A 360 4.04 2.43 0.36
C GLY A 360 4.58 1.00 0.38
N LEU A 361 4.32 0.26 1.47
CA LEU A 361 4.70 -1.14 1.61
C LEU A 361 3.98 -2.04 0.59
N ALA A 362 2.69 -1.80 0.35
CA ALA A 362 1.91 -2.54 -0.65
C ALA A 362 2.46 -2.32 -2.07
N TRP A 363 2.80 -1.08 -2.42
CA TRP A 363 3.43 -0.76 -3.70
C TRP A 363 4.84 -1.36 -3.84
N TRP A 364 5.64 -1.34 -2.77
CA TRP A 364 6.96 -1.99 -2.74
C TRP A 364 6.86 -3.50 -2.99
N LEU A 365 5.97 -4.19 -2.28
CA LEU A 365 5.77 -5.64 -2.43
C LEU A 365 5.17 -5.98 -3.79
N GLY A 366 4.17 -5.23 -4.24
CA GLY A 366 3.55 -5.42 -5.55
C GLY A 366 4.55 -5.25 -6.69
N ALA A 367 5.39 -4.20 -6.65
CA ALA A 367 6.45 -4.00 -7.62
C ALA A 367 7.45 -5.17 -7.62
N GLY A 368 7.88 -5.63 -6.45
CA GLY A 368 8.80 -6.76 -6.32
C GLY A 368 8.22 -8.07 -6.84
N LEU A 369 6.96 -8.37 -6.52
CA LEU A 369 6.30 -9.60 -6.97
C LEU A 369 6.08 -9.63 -8.48
N ILE A 370 5.64 -8.52 -9.07
CA ILE A 370 5.48 -8.40 -10.54
C ILE A 370 6.82 -8.56 -11.24
N GLU A 371 7.89 -8.00 -10.67
CA GLU A 371 9.24 -8.12 -11.23
C GLU A 371 9.74 -9.56 -11.20
N ILE A 372 9.50 -10.27 -10.10
CA ILE A 372 9.83 -11.69 -9.94
C ILE A 372 9.05 -12.54 -10.94
N ASP A 373 7.75 -12.33 -11.05
CA ASP A 373 6.87 -13.07 -11.97
C ASP A 373 7.34 -12.95 -13.43
N ARG A 374 7.77 -11.75 -13.83
CA ARG A 374 8.17 -11.46 -15.22
C ARG A 374 9.58 -11.94 -15.59
N HIS A 375 10.55 -11.82 -14.68
CA HIS A 375 11.97 -12.01 -15.03
C HIS A 375 12.63 -13.21 -14.35
N VAL A 376 12.05 -13.77 -13.29
CA VAL A 376 12.62 -14.92 -12.58
C VAL A 376 11.99 -16.21 -13.13
N PRO A 377 12.80 -17.19 -13.56
CA PRO A 377 12.29 -18.49 -13.99
C PRO A 377 11.43 -19.15 -12.91
N TRP A 378 10.34 -19.82 -13.31
CA TRP A 378 9.37 -20.45 -12.41
C TRP A 378 10.02 -21.27 -11.27
N ALA A 379 11.05 -22.05 -11.59
CA ALA A 379 11.77 -22.89 -10.62
C ALA A 379 12.40 -22.08 -9.45
N ASN A 380 12.73 -20.81 -9.66
CA ASN A 380 13.40 -19.95 -8.68
C ASN A 380 12.49 -18.84 -8.11
N GLN A 381 11.22 -18.77 -8.52
CA GLN A 381 10.31 -17.71 -8.07
C GLN A 381 10.11 -17.74 -6.55
N SER A 382 9.88 -18.93 -5.96
CA SER A 382 9.75 -19.08 -4.49
C SER A 382 10.98 -18.58 -3.75
N THR A 383 12.18 -18.83 -4.28
CA THR A 383 13.46 -18.36 -3.72
C THR A 383 13.57 -16.84 -3.77
N ALA A 384 13.16 -16.24 -4.90
CA ALA A 384 13.16 -14.79 -5.07
C ALA A 384 12.13 -14.11 -4.15
N VAL A 385 10.94 -14.70 -3.98
CA VAL A 385 9.92 -14.23 -3.03
C VAL A 385 10.45 -14.29 -1.59
N PHE A 386 11.12 -15.37 -1.22
CA PHE A 386 11.76 -15.49 0.09
C PHE A 386 12.83 -14.40 0.30
N ALA A 387 13.67 -14.13 -0.70
CA ALA A 387 14.64 -13.05 -0.66
C ALA A 387 13.97 -11.66 -0.53
N LEU A 388 12.87 -11.41 -1.24
CA LEU A 388 12.09 -10.17 -1.14
C LEU A 388 11.52 -9.98 0.28
N ILE A 389 11.01 -11.04 0.91
CA ILE A 389 10.52 -11.01 2.29
C ILE A 389 11.67 -10.66 3.26
N ALA A 390 12.83 -11.31 3.10
CA ALA A 390 14.01 -11.06 3.92
C ALA A 390 14.51 -9.61 3.80
N ILE A 391 14.60 -9.08 2.58
CA ILE A 391 14.99 -7.69 2.32
C ILE A 391 13.97 -6.72 2.92
N THR A 392 12.67 -6.98 2.74
CA THR A 392 11.61 -6.10 3.26
C THR A 392 11.63 -6.05 4.79
N ALA A 393 11.79 -7.20 5.45
CA ALA A 393 11.95 -7.26 6.90
C ALA A 393 13.18 -6.49 7.36
N TRP A 394 14.30 -6.60 6.64
CA TRP A 394 15.52 -5.88 6.99
C TRP A 394 15.42 -4.37 6.82
N LEU A 395 14.88 -3.90 5.70
CA LEU A 395 14.66 -2.47 5.47
C LEU A 395 13.69 -1.88 6.51
N ALA A 396 12.63 -2.60 6.86
CA ALA A 396 11.72 -2.17 7.93
C ALA A 396 12.43 -2.10 9.30
N ALA A 397 13.34 -3.02 9.59
CA ALA A 397 14.13 -2.99 10.83
C ALA A 397 15.18 -1.87 10.88
N GLU A 398 15.79 -1.50 9.75
CA GLU A 398 16.68 -0.33 9.69
C GLU A 398 15.88 0.97 9.82
N ALA A 399 14.74 1.09 9.12
CA ALA A 399 13.84 2.23 9.25
C ALA A 399 13.30 2.37 10.68
N TRP A 400 13.08 1.25 11.38
CA TRP A 400 12.72 1.24 12.80
C TRP A 400 13.70 2.02 13.68
N ARG A 401 15.01 2.03 13.38
CA ARG A 401 16.00 2.79 14.17
C ARG A 401 15.72 4.29 14.18
N ILE A 402 15.19 4.79 13.07
CA ILE A 402 14.94 6.21 12.84
C ILE A 402 13.51 6.56 13.27
N TRP A 403 12.53 5.68 12.99
CA TRP A 403 11.11 5.95 13.14
C TRP A 403 10.55 5.40 14.47
N GLN A 404 11.02 4.26 14.98
CA GLN A 404 10.48 3.63 16.20
C GLN A 404 8.94 3.47 16.22
N ARG A 405 8.32 3.26 15.05
CA ARG A 405 6.85 3.10 14.88
C ARG A 405 6.43 1.63 14.86
N PRO A 406 5.42 1.21 15.63
CA PRO A 406 5.02 -0.21 15.78
C PRO A 406 4.77 -0.93 14.45
N ALA A 407 4.26 -0.22 13.43
CA ALA A 407 4.00 -0.80 12.11
C ALA A 407 5.26 -1.39 11.44
N LEU A 408 6.42 -0.73 11.60
CA LEU A 408 7.70 -1.23 11.09
C LEU A 408 8.11 -2.51 11.82
N ALA A 409 8.02 -2.54 13.16
CA ALA A 409 8.30 -3.73 13.94
C ALA A 409 7.38 -4.91 13.57
N TRP A 410 6.08 -4.64 13.35
CA TRP A 410 5.14 -5.67 12.87
C TRP A 410 5.50 -6.18 11.48
N THR A 411 5.99 -5.33 10.58
CA THR A 411 6.44 -5.75 9.25
C THR A 411 7.62 -6.73 9.35
N THR A 412 8.57 -6.47 10.24
CA THR A 412 9.70 -7.40 10.49
C THR A 412 9.23 -8.73 11.08
N ALA A 413 8.33 -8.68 12.08
CA ALA A 413 7.83 -9.86 12.77
C ALA A 413 7.03 -10.75 11.82
N ILE A 414 6.11 -10.16 11.05
CA ILE A 414 5.35 -10.86 10.00
C ILE A 414 6.30 -11.43 8.96
N GLY A 415 7.32 -10.67 8.53
CA GLY A 415 8.35 -11.15 7.61
C GLY A 415 9.06 -12.42 8.09
N PHE A 416 9.41 -12.53 9.37
CA PHE A 416 10.02 -13.74 9.93
C PHE A 416 9.06 -14.93 10.03
N TRP A 417 7.79 -14.69 10.34
CA TRP A 417 6.79 -15.77 10.32
C TRP A 417 6.46 -16.24 8.90
N LEU A 418 6.44 -15.33 7.93
CA LEU A 418 6.33 -15.68 6.51
C LEU A 418 7.57 -16.40 6.01
N ALA A 419 8.76 -16.02 6.48
CA ALA A 419 10.01 -16.71 6.17
C ALA A 419 9.96 -18.18 6.64
N LEU A 420 9.46 -18.46 7.84
CA LEU A 420 9.23 -19.82 8.32
C LEU A 420 8.34 -20.62 7.34
N ALA A 421 7.21 -20.05 6.91
CA ALA A 421 6.30 -20.71 5.97
C ALA A 421 6.96 -20.93 4.59
N MET A 422 7.75 -19.97 4.11
CA MET A 422 8.47 -20.09 2.84
C MET A 422 9.60 -21.13 2.90
N ILE A 423 10.30 -21.26 4.03
CA ILE A 423 11.31 -22.30 4.21
C ILE A 423 10.68 -23.69 4.08
N LEU A 424 9.47 -23.88 4.62
CA LEU A 424 8.72 -25.12 4.42
C LEU A 424 8.48 -25.37 2.93
N VAL A 425 7.95 -24.38 2.20
CA VAL A 425 7.66 -24.48 0.75
C VAL A 425 8.92 -24.78 -0.05
N LEU A 426 10.04 -24.14 0.27
CA LEU A 426 11.32 -24.34 -0.43
C LEU A 426 11.93 -25.73 -0.23
N GLY A 427 11.54 -26.45 0.82
CA GLY A 427 12.06 -27.78 1.15
C GLY A 427 11.12 -28.95 0.86
N ILE A 428 10.00 -28.76 0.16
CA ILE A 428 9.07 -29.87 -0.16
C ILE A 428 9.67 -30.82 -1.21
N ASP A 429 10.25 -30.27 -2.28
CA ASP A 429 10.63 -31.08 -3.46
C ASP A 429 12.13 -31.07 -3.75
N GLN A 430 12.92 -30.21 -3.10
CA GLN A 430 14.32 -30.04 -3.41
C GLN A 430 15.15 -29.54 -2.21
N GLN A 431 16.46 -29.80 -2.26
CA GLN A 431 17.40 -29.48 -1.19
C GLN A 431 17.44 -27.99 -0.83
N LEU A 432 17.28 -27.68 0.44
CA LEU A 432 17.20 -26.29 0.92
C LEU A 432 18.53 -25.53 0.80
N PHE A 433 19.66 -26.23 1.00
CA PHE A 433 21.00 -25.65 1.04
C PHE A 433 21.76 -25.80 -0.29
N ALA A 434 21.06 -25.64 -1.42
CA ALA A 434 21.62 -25.70 -2.76
C ALA A 434 21.32 -24.44 -3.60
N ASP A 435 22.13 -24.16 -4.62
CA ASP A 435 21.93 -23.12 -5.62
C ASP A 435 21.63 -21.71 -5.03
N TRP A 436 20.69 -21.00 -5.64
CA TRP A 436 20.19 -19.70 -5.20
C TRP A 436 19.48 -19.72 -3.84
N ARG A 437 19.05 -20.89 -3.36
CA ARG A 437 18.36 -21.01 -2.05
C ARG A 437 19.34 -20.85 -0.90
N LEU A 438 20.55 -21.38 -1.04
CA LEU A 438 21.63 -21.12 -0.09
C LEU A 438 21.94 -19.62 -0.02
N ALA A 439 22.02 -18.94 -1.16
CA ALA A 439 22.23 -17.49 -1.20
C ALA A 439 21.09 -16.73 -0.50
N ALA A 440 19.83 -17.11 -0.74
CA ALA A 440 18.67 -16.50 -0.09
C ALA A 440 18.62 -16.78 1.43
N MET A 441 19.06 -17.96 1.85
CA MET A 441 19.17 -18.34 3.27
C MET A 441 20.29 -17.55 3.98
N LEU A 442 21.44 -17.36 3.32
CA LEU A 442 22.52 -16.50 3.84
C LEU A 442 22.08 -15.04 3.91
N LEU A 443 21.34 -14.55 2.92
CA LEU A 443 20.74 -13.23 2.96
C LEU A 443 19.79 -13.10 4.15
N PHE A 444 18.92 -14.09 4.38
CA PHE A 444 18.05 -14.13 5.56
C PHE A 444 18.85 -14.17 6.87
N ALA A 445 19.95 -14.92 6.93
CA ALA A 445 20.87 -14.98 8.08
C ALA A 445 21.41 -13.60 8.47
N LEU A 446 22.00 -12.90 7.51
CA LEU A 446 22.61 -11.59 7.72
C LEU A 446 21.55 -10.54 8.03
N SER A 447 20.48 -10.52 7.24
CA SER A 447 19.44 -9.51 7.31
C SER A 447 18.59 -9.65 8.58
N GLY A 448 18.27 -10.87 8.99
CA GLY A 448 17.51 -11.14 10.20
C GLY A 448 18.30 -10.93 11.49
N TRP A 449 19.60 -11.29 11.51
CA TRP A 449 20.48 -10.93 12.62
C TRP A 449 20.54 -9.41 12.81
N ARG A 450 20.77 -8.68 11.72
CA ARG A 450 20.83 -7.22 11.74
C ARG A 450 19.51 -6.60 12.18
N SER A 451 18.39 -7.17 11.74
CA SER A 451 17.04 -6.74 12.11
C SER A 451 16.76 -6.86 13.60
N LEU A 452 17.06 -8.03 14.18
CA LEU A 452 16.88 -8.28 15.61
C LEU A 452 17.80 -7.40 16.46
N ALA A 453 19.04 -7.16 16.02
CA ALA A 453 19.97 -6.26 16.69
C ALA A 453 19.44 -4.81 16.76
N ASN A 454 18.69 -4.35 15.75
CA ASN A 454 18.08 -3.01 15.74
C ASN A 454 16.92 -2.86 16.72
N MET A 455 16.22 -3.96 17.01
CA MET A 455 14.98 -3.94 17.79
C MET A 455 15.18 -4.27 19.28
N ARG A 456 16.42 -4.57 19.70
CA ARG A 456 16.80 -5.07 21.03
C ARG A 456 16.44 -4.18 22.24
N SER A 457 16.02 -2.93 22.05
CA SER A 457 15.74 -1.97 23.12
C SER A 457 14.26 -1.58 23.26
N SER A 458 13.35 -2.17 22.48
CA SER A 458 11.93 -1.78 22.45
C SER A 458 11.02 -2.76 23.19
N SER A 459 9.97 -2.24 23.84
CA SER A 459 9.02 -3.01 24.65
C SER A 459 7.75 -3.47 23.89
N ILE A 460 7.71 -3.30 22.56
CA ILE A 460 6.53 -3.58 21.73
C ILE A 460 6.33 -5.08 21.52
N ALA A 461 5.07 -5.53 21.49
CA ALA A 461 4.70 -6.94 21.30
C ALA A 461 5.32 -7.57 20.03
N ALA A 462 5.37 -6.85 18.92
CA ALA A 462 6.01 -7.30 17.67
C ALA A 462 7.49 -7.66 17.85
N VAL A 463 8.20 -6.94 18.72
CA VAL A 463 9.62 -7.20 19.05
C VAL A 463 9.76 -8.49 19.87
N ALA A 464 8.71 -8.91 20.57
CA ALA A 464 8.71 -10.16 21.33
C ALA A 464 8.45 -11.40 20.45
N THR A 465 7.67 -11.26 19.37
CA THR A 465 7.33 -12.40 18.48
C THR A 465 8.33 -12.61 17.35
N ALA A 466 9.02 -11.56 16.89
CA ALA A 466 10.04 -11.66 15.84
C ALA A 466 11.18 -12.66 16.18
N PRO A 467 11.80 -12.65 17.38
CA PRO A 467 12.82 -13.63 17.74
C PRO A 467 12.32 -15.08 17.74
N ILE A 468 11.06 -15.29 18.10
CA ILE A 468 10.44 -16.62 18.08
C ILE A 468 10.34 -17.13 16.64
N GLY A 469 9.82 -16.32 15.72
CA GLY A 469 9.74 -16.67 14.30
C GLY A 469 11.12 -16.90 13.68
N TRP A 470 12.11 -16.11 14.07
CA TRP A 470 13.52 -16.28 13.65
C TRP A 470 14.10 -17.64 14.10
N ILE A 471 13.98 -17.99 15.38
CA ILE A 471 14.51 -19.25 15.92
C ILE A 471 13.80 -20.43 15.27
N TRP A 472 12.48 -20.36 15.11
CA TRP A 472 11.73 -21.41 14.43
C TRP A 472 12.10 -21.55 12.96
N SER A 473 12.40 -20.45 12.26
CA SER A 473 12.84 -20.48 10.85
C SER A 473 14.12 -21.28 10.69
N TRP A 474 15.11 -21.03 11.56
CA TRP A 474 16.38 -21.78 11.56
C TRP A 474 16.23 -23.21 12.08
N THR A 475 15.34 -23.42 13.04
CA THR A 475 15.02 -24.77 13.52
C THR A 475 14.43 -25.59 12.37
N LEU A 476 13.44 -25.06 11.64
CA LEU A 476 12.85 -25.72 10.49
C LEU A 476 13.85 -25.93 9.35
N ALA A 477 14.67 -24.93 9.02
CA ALA A 477 15.71 -25.08 8.01
C ALA A 477 16.68 -26.22 8.35
N ALA A 478 17.05 -26.35 9.63
CA ALA A 478 17.89 -27.46 10.09
C ALA A 478 17.15 -28.81 10.09
N VAL A 479 15.85 -28.84 10.38
CA VAL A 479 15.03 -30.07 10.26
C VAL A 479 15.03 -30.57 8.82
N LEU A 480 14.77 -29.68 7.86
CA LEU A 480 14.73 -30.02 6.44
C LEU A 480 16.12 -30.44 5.93
N GLY A 481 17.16 -29.67 6.21
CA GLY A 481 18.52 -30.00 5.75
C GLY A 481 19.09 -31.29 6.34
N LEU A 482 18.81 -31.61 7.61
CA LEU A 482 19.18 -32.90 8.19
C LEU A 482 18.30 -34.05 7.67
N GLY A 483 17.06 -33.76 7.30
CA GLY A 483 16.19 -34.70 6.60
C GLY A 483 16.80 -35.09 5.26
N ASP A 484 17.11 -34.10 4.41
CA ASP A 484 17.75 -34.28 3.10
C ASP A 484 19.04 -35.11 3.22
N LEU A 485 19.91 -34.76 4.18
CA LEU A 485 21.16 -35.48 4.42
C LEU A 485 20.92 -36.95 4.83
N ALA A 486 19.89 -37.22 5.63
CA ALA A 486 19.56 -38.57 6.05
C ALA A 486 18.97 -39.42 4.90
N GLU A 487 18.29 -38.78 3.96
CA GLU A 487 17.80 -39.43 2.74
C GLU A 487 18.94 -39.73 1.76
N ASP A 488 19.81 -38.74 1.50
CA ASP A 488 20.98 -38.87 0.63
C ASP A 488 21.92 -39.99 1.11
N ALA A 489 22.12 -40.10 2.42
CA ALA A 489 22.94 -41.14 3.03
C ALA A 489 22.22 -42.50 3.16
N ALA A 490 21.00 -42.64 2.60
CA ALA A 490 20.17 -43.85 2.64
C ALA A 490 19.99 -44.45 4.05
N LEU A 491 19.93 -43.59 5.07
CA LEU A 491 19.88 -44.03 6.46
C LEU A 491 18.52 -44.64 6.81
N GLY A 492 18.55 -45.58 7.76
CA GLY A 492 17.35 -46.19 8.32
C GLY A 492 16.40 -45.16 8.91
N ASN A 493 15.11 -45.50 8.96
CA ASN A 493 14.06 -44.64 9.49
C ASN A 493 14.26 -44.23 10.96
N GLY A 494 15.03 -44.97 11.76
CA GLY A 494 15.45 -44.53 13.10
C GLY A 494 16.39 -43.33 13.08
N TRP A 495 17.36 -43.33 12.15
CA TRP A 495 18.26 -42.19 11.91
C TRP A 495 17.51 -40.99 11.34
N ARG A 496 16.68 -41.18 10.32
CA ARG A 496 15.90 -40.10 9.69
C ARG A 496 15.04 -39.35 10.71
N PHE A 497 14.34 -40.10 11.58
CA PHE A 497 13.53 -39.52 12.63
C PHE A 497 14.37 -38.82 13.70
N ALA A 498 15.48 -39.43 14.14
CA ALA A 498 16.37 -38.81 15.12
C ALA A 498 17.00 -37.51 14.57
N MET A 499 17.45 -37.51 13.31
CA MET A 499 18.08 -36.35 12.66
C MET A 499 17.09 -35.21 12.42
N THR A 500 15.86 -35.50 12.01
CA THR A 500 14.80 -34.47 11.86
C THR A 500 14.29 -33.95 13.20
N GLY A 501 14.25 -34.78 14.25
CA GLY A 501 13.87 -34.35 15.60
C GLY A 501 14.97 -33.57 16.35
N LEU A 502 16.24 -33.81 16.01
CA LEU A 502 17.40 -33.28 16.72
C LEU A 502 17.48 -31.74 16.74
N PRO A 503 17.18 -31.00 15.66
CA PRO A 503 17.15 -29.53 15.69
C PRO A 503 16.15 -28.96 16.71
N VAL A 504 14.95 -29.55 16.83
CA VAL A 504 13.93 -29.12 17.80
C VAL A 504 14.40 -29.39 19.22
N LEU A 505 14.99 -30.57 19.46
CA LEU A 505 15.57 -30.95 20.74
C LEU A 505 16.74 -30.02 21.12
N ALA A 506 17.64 -29.74 20.17
CA ALA A 506 18.79 -28.87 20.35
C ALA A 506 18.33 -27.43 20.63
N ALA A 507 17.33 -26.92 19.90
CA ALA A 507 16.76 -25.60 20.13
C ALA A 507 16.18 -25.46 21.55
N LEU A 508 15.42 -26.46 22.03
CA LEU A 508 14.91 -26.46 23.41
C LEU A 508 16.03 -26.57 24.45
N ALA A 509 16.99 -27.47 24.23
CA ALA A 509 18.13 -27.66 25.14
C ALA A 509 18.98 -26.40 25.25
N LEU A 510 19.23 -25.69 24.15
CA LEU A 510 19.94 -24.42 24.14
C LEU A 510 19.13 -23.32 24.85
N THR A 511 17.80 -23.25 24.67
CA THR A 511 16.92 -22.30 25.39
C THR A 511 16.97 -22.51 26.91
N LEU A 512 17.11 -23.77 27.35
CA LEU A 512 17.16 -24.17 28.75
C LEU A 512 18.54 -23.98 29.37
N LEU A 513 19.57 -24.58 28.77
CA LEU A 513 20.90 -24.75 29.37
C LEU A 513 21.88 -23.63 28.99
N ARG A 514 21.67 -23.00 27.83
CA ARG A 514 22.59 -22.03 27.22
C ARG A 514 21.85 -20.81 26.70
N ALA A 515 20.91 -20.30 27.50
CA ALA A 515 20.04 -19.15 27.15
C ALA A 515 20.80 -17.93 26.61
N HIS A 516 22.04 -17.70 27.04
CA HIS A 516 22.88 -16.62 26.54
C HIS A 516 23.19 -16.72 25.03
N TRP A 517 23.37 -17.91 24.46
CA TRP A 517 23.65 -18.07 23.02
C TRP A 517 22.45 -17.70 22.17
N ILE A 518 21.26 -18.16 22.56
CA ILE A 518 20.00 -17.85 21.85
C ILE A 518 19.59 -16.39 22.08
N SER A 519 19.98 -15.80 23.21
CA SER A 519 19.67 -14.40 23.48
C SER A 519 20.32 -13.45 22.48
N ILE A 520 21.42 -13.82 21.82
CA ILE A 520 22.09 -12.94 20.85
C ILE A 520 21.36 -13.05 19.50
N PRO A 521 20.90 -11.94 18.89
CA PRO A 521 21.29 -10.54 19.14
C PRO A 521 20.32 -9.69 19.99
N VAL A 522 19.26 -10.28 20.53
CA VAL A 522 18.15 -9.60 21.23
C VAL A 522 18.49 -9.19 22.67
N GLY A 523 19.45 -9.84 23.32
CA GLY A 523 19.97 -9.53 24.65
C GLY A 523 18.93 -9.67 25.77
N GLN A 524 18.78 -8.63 26.59
CA GLN A 524 17.99 -8.63 27.83
C GLN A 524 16.49 -8.87 27.60
N LEU A 525 15.96 -8.56 26.41
CA LEU A 525 14.57 -8.82 26.07
C LEU A 525 14.24 -10.32 25.96
N PHE A 526 15.25 -11.19 25.84
CA PHE A 526 15.07 -12.65 25.76
C PHE A 526 14.26 -13.21 26.94
N ALA A 527 14.48 -12.68 28.14
CA ALA A 527 13.75 -13.12 29.33
C ALA A 527 12.23 -13.00 29.19
N ARG A 528 11.73 -12.01 28.41
CA ARG A 528 10.30 -11.75 28.25
C ARG A 528 9.60 -12.77 27.34
N TYR A 529 10.25 -13.24 26.29
CA TYR A 529 9.63 -14.15 25.31
C TYR A 529 10.13 -15.59 25.40
N ARG A 530 11.19 -15.84 26.19
CA ARG A 530 11.67 -17.20 26.51
C ARG A 530 10.54 -18.15 26.93
N PRO A 531 9.58 -17.78 27.81
CA PRO A 531 8.50 -18.69 28.17
C PRO A 531 7.62 -19.09 26.98
N GLY A 532 7.27 -18.14 26.10
CA GLY A 532 6.47 -18.42 24.90
C GLY A 532 7.20 -19.33 23.92
N LEU A 533 8.49 -19.08 23.70
CA LEU A 533 9.34 -19.95 22.88
C LEU A 533 9.40 -21.37 23.46
N MET A 534 9.66 -21.51 24.76
CA MET A 534 9.76 -22.80 25.44
C MET A 534 8.46 -23.60 25.35
N VAL A 535 7.31 -22.96 25.57
CA VAL A 535 6.00 -23.64 25.43
C VAL A 535 5.84 -24.18 24.01
N SER A 536 6.12 -23.36 22.99
CA SER A 536 6.03 -23.83 21.59
C SER A 536 6.97 -25.00 21.30
N GLN A 537 8.22 -24.94 21.79
CA GLN A 537 9.22 -25.99 21.60
C GLN A 537 8.86 -27.29 22.33
N VAL A 538 8.34 -27.20 23.56
CA VAL A 538 7.86 -28.36 24.33
C VAL A 538 6.68 -29.04 23.65
N VAL A 539 5.72 -28.26 23.13
CA VAL A 539 4.57 -28.79 22.40
C VAL A 539 5.02 -29.53 21.14
N VAL A 540 5.87 -28.91 20.31
CA VAL A 540 6.37 -29.53 19.07
C VAL A 540 7.23 -30.76 19.37
N LEU A 541 8.14 -30.70 20.35
CA LEU A 541 8.94 -31.86 20.75
C LEU A 541 8.07 -32.99 21.33
N GLY A 542 7.03 -32.65 22.08
CA GLY A 542 6.06 -33.62 22.60
C GLY A 542 5.28 -34.32 21.48
N LEU A 543 4.88 -33.58 20.44
CA LEU A 543 4.25 -34.15 19.24
C LEU A 543 5.22 -35.06 18.47
N ILE A 544 6.47 -34.63 18.27
CA ILE A 544 7.52 -35.46 17.65
C ILE A 544 7.71 -36.74 18.47
N LEU A 545 7.79 -36.66 19.80
CA LEU A 545 7.87 -37.83 20.67
C LEU A 545 6.65 -38.75 20.52
N ALA A 546 5.44 -38.21 20.47
CA ALA A 546 4.23 -39.03 20.30
C ALA A 546 4.23 -39.78 18.96
N ILE A 547 4.58 -39.09 17.86
CA ILE A 547 4.70 -39.69 16.52
C ILE A 547 5.79 -40.78 16.51
N SER A 548 6.91 -40.52 17.19
CA SER A 548 8.05 -41.44 17.25
C SER A 548 7.75 -42.80 17.89
N LEU A 549 6.68 -42.91 18.68
CA LEU A 549 6.25 -44.18 19.29
C LEU A 549 5.77 -45.19 18.26
N PHE A 550 5.29 -44.72 17.11
CA PHE A 550 4.74 -45.55 16.04
C PHE A 550 5.75 -45.92 14.96
N HIS A 551 7.03 -45.53 15.11
CA HIS A 551 8.08 -45.84 14.13
C HIS A 551 8.91 -47.07 14.54
N PRO A 552 9.27 -47.94 13.57
CA PRO A 552 10.03 -49.17 13.79
C PRO A 552 11.49 -48.93 14.19
N GLY A 553 12.03 -47.75 13.87
CA GLY A 553 13.37 -47.32 14.27
C GLY A 553 14.49 -48.18 13.71
N ALA A 554 14.55 -48.49 12.41
CA ALA A 554 15.70 -49.20 11.87
C ALA A 554 17.00 -48.38 12.01
N SER A 555 18.09 -49.04 12.39
CA SER A 555 19.40 -48.42 12.69
C SER A 555 20.40 -48.47 11.52
N THR A 556 19.99 -48.94 10.34
CA THR A 556 20.86 -49.11 9.17
C THR A 556 21.63 -47.82 8.86
N PRO A 557 22.96 -47.88 8.61
CA PRO A 557 23.78 -49.08 8.39
C PRO A 557 24.28 -49.80 9.66
N LEU A 558 24.05 -49.25 10.86
CA LEU A 558 24.47 -49.88 12.10
C LEU A 558 23.54 -51.04 12.49
N ALA A 559 24.08 -52.01 13.23
CA ALA A 559 23.30 -53.05 13.86
C ALA A 559 22.33 -52.46 14.90
N PHE A 560 21.11 -52.98 14.94
CA PHE A 560 20.15 -52.57 15.95
C PHE A 560 20.60 -53.08 17.34
N VAL A 561 20.80 -52.16 18.26
CA VAL A 561 21.08 -52.46 19.67
C VAL A 561 20.02 -51.75 20.52
N PRO A 562 19.23 -52.49 21.34
CA PRO A 562 18.27 -51.88 22.25
C PRO A 562 18.92 -50.80 23.11
N VAL A 563 18.19 -49.73 23.38
CA VAL A 563 18.59 -48.51 24.10
C VAL A 563 19.63 -47.64 23.38
N LEU A 564 20.51 -48.23 22.55
CA LEU A 564 21.60 -47.52 21.85
C LEU A 564 21.28 -47.15 20.40
N ASN A 565 20.07 -47.46 19.93
CA ASN A 565 19.59 -47.04 18.64
C ASN A 565 19.45 -45.51 18.55
N PRO A 566 19.79 -44.87 17.41
CA PRO A 566 19.57 -43.44 17.17
C PRO A 566 18.21 -42.89 17.63
N LEU A 567 17.11 -43.59 17.34
CA LEU A 567 15.76 -43.15 17.73
C LEU A 567 15.58 -43.20 19.25
N GLU A 568 16.11 -44.23 19.90
CA GLU A 568 15.99 -44.43 21.35
C GLU A 568 16.86 -43.44 22.10
N LEU A 569 18.08 -43.20 21.62
CA LEU A 569 18.96 -42.18 22.17
C LEU A 569 18.32 -40.79 22.06
N PHE A 570 17.73 -40.46 20.91
CA PHE A 570 16.96 -39.23 20.74
C PHE A 570 15.80 -39.13 21.75
N GLN A 571 15.00 -40.19 21.89
CA GLN A 571 13.87 -40.21 22.83
C GLN A 571 14.30 -40.06 24.28
N ILE A 572 15.37 -40.75 24.69
CA ILE A 572 15.93 -40.66 26.05
C ILE A 572 16.39 -39.23 26.34
N VAL A 573 17.16 -38.62 25.43
CA VAL A 573 17.64 -37.24 25.60
C VAL A 573 16.45 -36.27 25.60
N ALA A 574 15.45 -36.46 24.74
CA ALA A 574 14.26 -35.62 24.71
C ALA A 574 13.46 -35.68 26.02
N VAL A 575 13.25 -36.87 26.59
CA VAL A 575 12.60 -37.02 27.91
C VAL A 575 13.43 -36.35 29.01
N ILE A 576 14.75 -36.46 28.99
CA ILE A 576 15.64 -35.78 29.95
C ILE A 576 15.50 -34.26 29.83
N VAL A 577 15.55 -33.72 28.60
CA VAL A 577 15.42 -32.26 28.37
C VAL A 577 14.03 -31.76 28.81
N LEU A 578 12.96 -32.51 28.54
CA LEU A 578 11.62 -32.17 29.04
C LEU A 578 11.54 -32.24 30.57
N ALA A 579 12.21 -33.20 31.21
CA ALA A 579 12.30 -33.27 32.67
C ALA A 579 13.04 -32.07 33.27
N LEU A 580 14.11 -31.60 32.62
CA LEU A 580 14.82 -30.38 33.00
C LEU A 580 13.94 -29.15 32.80
N CYS A 581 13.19 -29.09 31.69
CA CYS A 581 12.21 -28.03 31.45
C CYS A 581 11.14 -27.96 32.54
N ALA A 582 10.58 -29.10 32.96
CA ALA A 582 9.57 -29.16 34.02
C ALA A 582 10.10 -28.68 35.38
N ARG A 583 11.42 -28.70 35.60
CA ARG A 583 12.06 -28.14 36.81
C ARG A 583 12.24 -26.62 36.73
N ASP A 584 12.36 -26.07 35.53
CA ASP A 584 12.56 -24.63 35.27
C ASP A 584 11.24 -23.83 35.36
N VAL A 585 10.09 -24.48 35.13
CA VAL A 585 8.76 -23.84 35.16
C VAL A 585 8.33 -23.50 36.59
N GLY A 586 8.33 -22.20 36.93
CA GLY A 586 7.74 -21.60 38.15
C GLY A 586 8.35 -22.07 39.48
N SER A 587 8.23 -21.37 40.61
CA SER A 587 8.69 -21.89 41.92
C SER A 587 7.66 -22.81 42.58
N ASN A 588 6.39 -22.69 42.18
CA ASN A 588 5.27 -23.36 42.82
C ASN A 588 5.12 -24.82 42.37
N ALA A 589 4.89 -25.72 43.33
CA ALA A 589 4.71 -27.14 43.06
C ALA A 589 3.44 -27.44 42.23
N SER A 590 2.41 -26.61 42.34
CA SER A 590 1.13 -26.76 41.61
C SER A 590 1.31 -26.65 40.09
N ASP A 591 2.10 -25.68 39.63
CA ASP A 591 2.30 -25.41 38.20
C ASP A 591 3.21 -26.45 37.53
N ARG A 592 4.09 -27.09 38.30
CA ARG A 592 5.03 -28.12 37.84
C ARG A 592 4.40 -29.52 37.77
N ALA A 593 3.35 -29.78 38.56
CA ALA A 593 2.72 -31.09 38.67
C ALA A 593 2.24 -31.69 37.31
N PRO A 594 1.52 -30.96 36.43
CA PRO A 594 1.04 -31.54 35.18
C PRO A 594 2.19 -31.84 34.20
N LEU A 595 3.17 -30.94 34.07
CA LEU A 595 4.34 -31.14 33.20
C LEU A 595 5.20 -32.31 33.66
N THR A 596 5.46 -32.42 34.98
CA THR A 596 6.21 -33.55 35.53
C THR A 596 5.48 -34.88 35.33
N ALA A 597 4.16 -34.93 35.51
CA ALA A 597 3.37 -36.11 35.20
C ALA A 597 3.45 -36.49 33.71
N MET A 598 3.33 -35.52 32.80
CA MET A 598 3.45 -35.73 31.36
C MET A 598 4.82 -36.31 30.98
N VAL A 599 5.91 -35.84 31.59
CA VAL A 599 7.26 -36.37 31.37
C VAL A 599 7.38 -37.83 31.82
N TRP A 600 6.79 -38.19 32.97
CA TRP A 600 6.80 -39.59 33.44
C TRP A 600 5.97 -40.51 32.54
N VAL A 601 4.82 -40.04 32.05
CA VAL A 601 4.01 -40.77 31.07
C VAL A 601 4.80 -40.95 29.77
N ALA A 602 5.42 -39.89 29.25
CA ALA A 602 6.26 -39.98 28.06
C ALA A 602 7.43 -40.97 28.25
N ALA A 603 8.11 -40.95 29.41
CA ALA A 603 9.17 -41.90 29.73
C ALA A 603 8.68 -43.35 29.73
N PHE A 604 7.52 -43.61 30.36
CA PHE A 604 6.91 -44.93 30.39
C PHE A 604 6.55 -45.45 28.98
N LEU A 605 5.98 -44.58 28.14
CA LEU A 605 5.63 -44.91 26.76
C LEU A 605 6.87 -45.17 25.89
N VAL A 606 7.91 -44.34 26.03
CA VAL A 606 9.19 -44.51 25.31
C VAL A 606 9.85 -45.84 25.68
N ILE A 607 9.92 -46.19 26.96
CA ILE A 607 10.53 -47.46 27.41
C ILE A 607 9.69 -48.66 26.91
N SER A 608 8.37 -48.55 26.94
CA SER A 608 7.48 -49.59 26.40
C SER A 608 7.66 -49.77 24.88
N ALA A 609 7.76 -48.66 24.14
CA ALA A 609 8.00 -48.69 22.69
C ALA A 609 9.40 -49.24 22.34
N ALA A 610 10.43 -48.95 23.13
CA ALA A 610 11.77 -49.52 22.98
C ALA A 610 11.75 -51.05 23.16
N GLY A 611 10.99 -51.55 24.15
CA GLY A 611 10.76 -52.99 24.33
C GLY A 611 10.11 -53.64 23.10
N LEU A 612 9.09 -52.99 22.53
CA LEU A 612 8.44 -53.45 21.30
C LEU A 612 9.39 -53.45 20.09
N ARG A 613 10.24 -52.43 19.95
CA ARG A 613 11.25 -52.39 18.88
C ARG A 613 12.30 -53.47 19.05
N ALA A 614 12.71 -53.79 20.28
CA ALA A 614 13.60 -54.91 20.54
C ALA A 614 12.98 -56.24 20.06
N VAL A 615 11.70 -56.46 20.32
CA VAL A 615 10.97 -57.65 19.83
C VAL A 615 10.85 -57.65 18.30
N HIS A 616 10.61 -56.49 17.68
CA HIS A 616 10.56 -56.35 16.22
C HIS A 616 11.90 -56.74 15.55
N HIS A 617 13.01 -56.14 16.00
CA HIS A 617 14.33 -56.32 15.36
C HIS A 617 15.02 -57.63 15.75
N LEU A 618 14.97 -58.03 17.03
CA LEU A 618 15.62 -59.26 17.50
C LEU A 618 14.75 -60.50 17.34
N GLY A 619 13.41 -60.33 17.39
CA GLY A 619 12.44 -61.42 17.21
C GLY A 619 11.96 -61.61 15.77
N GLY A 620 12.36 -60.75 14.84
CA GLY A 620 12.04 -60.86 13.41
C GLY A 620 10.55 -60.69 13.06
N LEU A 621 9.75 -60.12 13.96
CA LEU A 621 8.32 -59.89 13.75
C LEU A 621 8.10 -58.58 12.99
N ALA A 622 7.08 -58.47 12.13
CA ALA A 622 6.79 -57.21 11.44
C ALA A 622 6.30 -56.11 12.41
N TRP A 623 6.68 -54.85 12.16
CA TRP A 623 6.19 -53.69 12.92
C TRP A 623 4.76 -53.34 12.48
N GLY A 624 3.78 -53.56 13.36
CA GLY A 624 2.38 -53.30 13.08
C GLY A 624 1.45 -53.82 14.18
N PRO A 625 0.12 -53.78 13.98
CA PRO A 625 -0.85 -54.22 14.99
C PRO A 625 -0.67 -55.69 15.42
N SER A 626 -0.19 -56.54 14.52
CA SER A 626 0.09 -57.96 14.78
C SER A 626 1.22 -58.18 15.79
N LEU A 627 2.14 -57.22 15.95
CA LEU A 627 3.19 -57.28 16.97
C LEU A 627 2.58 -57.35 18.37
N LEU A 628 1.53 -56.57 18.62
CA LEU A 628 0.85 -56.52 19.92
C LEU A 628 0.10 -57.81 20.24
N SER A 629 -0.34 -58.58 19.24
CA SER A 629 -0.93 -59.91 19.47
C SER A 629 0.12 -61.01 19.75
N SER A 630 1.42 -60.72 19.61
CA SER A 630 2.45 -61.73 19.81
C SER A 630 2.74 -61.99 21.29
N SER A 631 2.93 -63.26 21.64
CA SER A 631 3.31 -63.65 23.01
C SER A 631 4.63 -63.01 23.45
N MET A 632 5.61 -62.87 22.55
CA MET A 632 6.91 -62.25 22.85
C MET A 632 6.78 -60.75 23.17
N ALA A 633 5.93 -60.01 22.45
CA ALA A 633 5.70 -58.60 22.77
C ALA A 633 4.97 -58.42 24.11
N GLN A 634 3.93 -59.22 24.36
CA GLN A 634 3.15 -59.13 25.59
C GLN A 634 3.97 -59.43 26.84
N THR A 635 4.82 -60.46 26.76
CA THR A 635 5.71 -60.88 27.85
C THR A 635 6.81 -59.85 28.12
N THR A 636 7.40 -59.28 27.06
CA THR A 636 8.37 -58.18 27.17
C THR A 636 7.76 -56.95 27.85
N LEU A 637 6.54 -56.54 27.46
CA LEU A 637 5.84 -55.42 28.09
C LEU A 637 5.54 -55.70 29.57
N THR A 638 5.07 -56.90 29.90
CA THR A 638 4.81 -57.33 31.29
C THR A 638 6.06 -57.26 32.15
N LEU A 639 7.20 -57.75 31.64
CA LEU A 639 8.48 -57.69 32.35
C LEU A 639 8.93 -56.24 32.57
N ILE A 640 8.89 -55.40 31.52
CA ILE A 640 9.25 -53.98 31.61
C ILE A 640 8.38 -53.26 32.63
N TRP A 641 7.06 -53.43 32.57
CA TRP A 641 6.13 -52.77 33.49
C TRP A 641 6.32 -53.25 34.92
N SER A 642 6.63 -54.54 35.13
CA SER A 642 6.96 -55.09 36.46
C SER A 642 8.22 -54.44 37.02
N VAL A 643 9.29 -54.36 36.24
CA VAL A 643 10.56 -53.75 36.66
C VAL A 643 10.37 -52.26 36.97
N LEU A 644 9.64 -51.52 36.12
CA LEU A 644 9.33 -50.11 36.35
C LEU A 644 8.45 -49.90 37.59
N GLY A 645 7.44 -50.76 37.80
CA GLY A 645 6.56 -50.73 38.96
C GLY A 645 7.33 -50.96 40.26
N VAL A 646 8.15 -52.01 40.31
CA VAL A 646 9.05 -52.33 41.43
C VAL A 646 10.02 -51.19 41.70
N ALA A 647 10.68 -50.65 40.67
CA ALA A 647 11.63 -49.56 40.82
C ALA A 647 10.95 -48.30 41.38
N GLY A 648 9.78 -47.91 40.85
CA GLY A 648 8.99 -46.79 41.36
C GLY A 648 8.57 -47.00 42.81
N TRP A 649 8.12 -48.20 43.15
CA TRP A 649 7.71 -48.59 44.50
C TRP A 649 8.86 -48.50 45.51
N VAL A 650 10.01 -49.10 45.19
CA VAL A 650 11.22 -49.10 46.05
C VAL A 650 11.83 -47.70 46.18
N ILE A 651 11.97 -46.96 45.08
CA ILE A 651 12.51 -45.59 45.10
C ILE A 651 11.56 -44.66 45.87
N GLY A 652 10.24 -44.84 45.70
CA GLY A 652 9.21 -44.10 46.43
C GLY A 652 9.29 -44.30 47.94
N SER A 653 9.50 -45.55 48.39
CA SER A 653 9.71 -45.90 49.81
C SER A 653 11.00 -45.28 50.34
N ARG A 654 12.15 -45.50 49.67
CA ARG A 654 13.46 -44.99 50.11
C ARG A 654 13.56 -43.47 50.14
N ARG A 655 12.86 -42.77 49.25
CA ARG A 655 12.86 -41.29 49.18
C ARG A 655 11.70 -40.64 49.95
N GLY A 656 10.86 -41.40 50.64
CA GLY A 656 9.69 -40.88 51.36
C GLY A 656 8.63 -40.21 50.46
N ARG A 657 8.63 -40.48 49.15
CA ARG A 657 7.72 -39.85 48.18
C ARG A 657 6.50 -40.73 47.94
N ARG A 658 5.44 -40.47 48.72
CA ARG A 658 4.19 -41.26 48.67
C ARG A 658 3.54 -41.31 47.29
N ALA A 659 3.63 -40.24 46.49
CA ALA A 659 3.10 -40.23 45.12
C ALA A 659 3.81 -41.25 44.20
N LEU A 660 5.14 -41.32 44.26
CA LEU A 660 5.93 -42.27 43.46
C LEU A 660 5.70 -43.72 43.93
N TRP A 661 5.58 -43.92 45.24
CA TRP A 661 5.23 -45.20 45.85
C TRP A 661 3.85 -45.70 45.37
N LEU A 662 2.84 -44.83 45.37
CA LEU A 662 1.49 -45.15 44.92
C LEU A 662 1.46 -45.47 43.42
N VAL A 663 2.15 -44.68 42.59
CA VAL A 663 2.26 -44.95 41.14
C VAL A 663 2.88 -46.31 40.87
N GLY A 664 3.96 -46.68 41.59
CA GLY A 664 4.58 -48.00 41.48
C GLY A 664 3.64 -49.13 41.91
N ALA A 665 2.93 -48.97 43.02
CA ALA A 665 1.96 -49.97 43.50
C ALA A 665 0.77 -50.14 42.53
N VAL A 666 0.23 -49.04 41.99
CA VAL A 666 -0.85 -49.07 40.98
C VAL A 666 -0.37 -49.74 39.70
N LEU A 667 0.85 -49.44 39.23
CA LEU A 667 1.41 -50.09 38.04
C LEU A 667 1.56 -51.61 38.26
N MET A 668 2.01 -52.06 39.44
CA MET A 668 2.06 -53.49 39.77
C MET A 668 0.69 -54.14 39.81
N ALA A 669 -0.34 -53.46 40.34
CA ALA A 669 -1.71 -53.95 40.29
C ALA A 669 -2.24 -54.08 38.84
N ILE A 670 -1.90 -53.12 37.97
CA ILE A 670 -2.22 -53.17 36.53
C ILE A 670 -1.52 -54.36 35.86
N VAL A 671 -0.25 -54.61 36.19
CA VAL A 671 0.50 -55.76 35.66
C VAL A 671 -0.13 -57.08 36.10
N LEU A 672 -0.54 -57.20 37.37
CA LEU A 672 -1.25 -58.39 37.86
C LEU A 672 -2.57 -58.61 37.11
N ALA A 673 -3.35 -57.55 36.91
CA ALA A 673 -4.58 -57.63 36.12
C ALA A 673 -4.30 -58.05 34.67
N LYS A 674 -3.25 -57.48 34.04
CA LYS A 674 -2.82 -57.85 32.68
C LYS A 674 -2.43 -59.32 32.60
N LEU A 675 -1.66 -59.82 33.56
CA LEU A 675 -1.25 -61.23 33.62
C LEU A 675 -2.46 -62.18 33.66
N LEU A 676 -3.50 -61.84 34.43
CA LEU A 676 -4.70 -62.66 34.58
C LEU A 676 -5.69 -62.57 33.40
N LEU A 677 -5.82 -61.39 32.79
CA LEU A 677 -6.82 -61.11 31.76
C LEU A 677 -6.30 -61.31 30.34
N VAL A 678 -5.07 -60.87 30.06
CA VAL A 678 -4.48 -60.82 28.71
C VAL A 678 -3.46 -61.94 28.53
N ASP A 679 -2.50 -62.05 29.45
CA ASP A 679 -1.40 -63.02 29.28
C ASP A 679 -1.84 -64.46 29.60
N ARG A 680 -3.00 -64.66 30.24
CA ARG A 680 -3.64 -65.99 30.43
C ARG A 680 -3.82 -66.75 29.12
N GLN A 681 -4.12 -66.04 28.04
CA GLN A 681 -4.30 -66.64 26.71
C GLN A 681 -3.01 -67.24 26.14
N HIS A 682 -1.85 -66.88 26.72
CA HIS A 682 -0.52 -67.29 26.29
C HIS A 682 0.18 -68.24 27.29
N LEU A 683 -0.53 -68.72 28.32
CA LEU A 683 0.00 -69.65 29.35
C LEU A 683 0.49 -71.00 28.80
N GLY A 684 0.04 -71.39 27.60
CA GLY A 684 0.52 -72.60 26.90
C GLY A 684 1.93 -72.48 26.31
N ASN A 685 2.52 -71.28 26.29
CA ASN A 685 3.83 -71.02 25.70
C ASN A 685 4.89 -70.70 26.78
N LEU A 686 6.14 -71.11 26.54
CA LEU A 686 7.29 -70.92 27.44
C LEU A 686 7.44 -69.45 27.91
N THR A 687 7.18 -68.49 27.03
CA THR A 687 7.28 -67.04 27.32
C THR A 687 6.27 -66.56 28.37
N GLY A 688 5.07 -67.14 28.39
CA GLY A 688 4.03 -66.83 29.37
C GLY A 688 4.40 -67.30 30.79
N ILE A 689 4.93 -68.53 30.90
CA ILE A 689 5.39 -69.11 32.17
C ILE A 689 6.52 -68.26 32.78
N VAL A 690 7.50 -67.84 31.96
CA VAL A 690 8.61 -66.99 32.40
C VAL A 690 8.13 -65.65 32.98
N SER A 691 7.09 -65.05 32.39
CA SER A 691 6.54 -63.77 32.87
C SER A 691 5.85 -63.89 34.24
N PHE A 692 5.11 -64.98 34.47
CA PHE A 692 4.48 -65.24 35.78
C PHE A 692 5.52 -65.49 36.88
N ILE A 693 6.57 -66.26 36.61
CA ILE A 693 7.65 -66.53 37.56
C ILE A 693 8.43 -65.24 37.87
N ALA A 694 8.78 -64.47 36.83
CA ALA A 694 9.51 -63.21 36.99
C ALA A 694 8.71 -62.19 37.82
N TYR A 695 7.40 -62.05 37.56
CA TYR A 695 6.53 -61.19 38.36
C TYR A 695 6.44 -61.64 39.83
N GLY A 696 6.29 -62.95 40.08
CA GLY A 696 6.25 -63.52 41.43
C GLY A 696 7.53 -63.23 42.23
N LEU A 697 8.70 -63.46 41.62
CA LEU A 697 10.00 -63.14 42.23
C LEU A 697 10.15 -61.64 42.53
N LEU A 698 9.77 -60.78 41.58
CA LEU A 698 9.82 -59.33 41.77
C LEU A 698 8.89 -58.85 42.90
N CYS A 699 7.70 -59.44 43.05
CA CYS A 699 6.79 -59.14 44.15
C CYS A 699 7.37 -59.53 45.52
N THR A 700 8.01 -60.70 45.62
CA THR A 700 8.67 -61.12 46.87
C THR A 700 9.80 -60.17 47.27
N LEU A 701 10.56 -59.66 46.29
CA LEU A 701 11.62 -58.69 46.51
C LEU A 701 11.09 -57.34 47.04
N VAL A 702 9.94 -56.87 46.53
CA VAL A 702 9.30 -55.63 47.00
C VAL A 702 8.82 -55.74 48.45
N GLY A 703 8.23 -56.88 48.82
CA GLY A 703 7.76 -57.14 50.19
C GLY A 703 8.87 -57.03 51.24
N TYR A 704 10.12 -57.28 50.85
CA TYR A 704 11.31 -57.11 51.69
C TYR A 704 11.88 -55.68 51.69
N LEU A 705 11.85 -54.97 50.56
CA LEU A 705 12.60 -53.72 50.37
C LEU A 705 11.81 -52.41 50.51
N ALA A 706 10.47 -52.44 50.57
CA ALA A 706 9.66 -51.23 50.40
C ALA A 706 8.44 -51.10 51.35
N PRO A 707 8.64 -50.96 52.68
CA PRO A 707 7.53 -50.64 53.60
C PRO A 707 6.89 -49.27 53.26
N ALA A 708 5.61 -49.11 53.63
CA ALA A 708 4.82 -47.93 53.28
C ALA A 708 5.31 -46.65 54.00
N PRO A 709 5.52 -45.53 53.28
CA PRO A 709 5.95 -44.28 53.90
C PRO A 709 4.84 -43.61 54.75
N PRO A 710 5.17 -42.91 55.85
CA PRO A 710 4.19 -42.27 56.73
C PRO A 710 3.32 -41.22 56.01
N ARG A 711 2.07 -41.03 56.46
CA ARG A 711 1.21 -39.94 55.96
C ARG A 711 1.70 -38.60 56.53
N ALA A 712 1.79 -37.55 55.72
CA ALA A 712 2.02 -36.20 56.23
C ALA A 712 0.88 -35.79 57.17
N ALA A 713 1.21 -35.23 58.35
CA ALA A 713 0.24 -34.81 59.34
C ALA A 713 -0.58 -33.61 58.81
N ASN A 714 -1.90 -33.65 59.02
CA ASN A 714 -2.80 -32.52 58.74
C ASN A 714 -2.39 -31.31 59.62
N PRO A 715 -2.35 -30.07 59.09
CA PRO A 715 -2.08 -28.87 59.88
C PRO A 715 -3.17 -28.52 60.92
N GLU A 716 -4.24 -29.31 61.04
CA GLU A 716 -5.36 -29.05 61.96
C GLU A 716 -5.19 -29.68 63.36
N HIS A 717 -4.07 -30.34 63.63
CA HIS A 717 -3.78 -30.93 64.96
C HIS A 717 -2.51 -30.36 65.62
N ALA A 718 -2.15 -29.12 65.29
CA ALA A 718 -1.20 -28.34 66.06
C ALA A 718 -1.84 -26.97 66.40
N ALA A 719 -2.80 -27.00 67.31
CA ALA A 719 -3.29 -25.84 68.05
C ALA A 719 -3.22 -26.17 69.54
#